data_AF-A0A497Q7M4-F1
#
_entry.id   AF-A0A497Q7M4-F1
#
_cell.length_a   1.000
_cell.length_b   1.000
_cell.length_c   1.000
_cell.angle_alpha   90.00
_cell.angle_beta   90.00
_cell.angle_gamma   90.00
#
_symmetry.space_group_name_H-M   'P 1'
#
loop_
_entity.id
_entity.type
_entity.pdbx_description
1 polymer ?
#
loop_
_entity_poly.entity_id
_entity_poly.type
_entity_poly.pdbx_seq_one_letter_code
_entity_poly.pdbx_strand_id
1 'polypeptide(L)'
;MAIQPRIAPLPSNAPPFAYKFCRQMRARKDVRKKPSVRQTQSIPQLLSARYFRKGELTLEDFLEAAVFTTYPPDQDIAREIAEDILLGRSMKRKERHQPQDGLASAVKVEKDALASVMEQIRREQELRKIIKRDKVEVGYEYLKDLRQRSDRTLYDAVRDYLADGDVVLRGIASDDDIREVASNELESRHGGLTSQDIQNSQVLHSLDALCQSPNAAERLAAKSLRGDEDVMNEFENLSRRDPATAARALRLMEELDTLDSEEQWQMDKILQDNLHDLSEAADYARHLGRTPINLDDLIKDAPHRYRLDDAAALGKKIAAHAGRDFTEDLLQQYDEQYDQAGAGHVDMQQLAGVHSSDQSWSNLIDKETRRMLEDAKTRSSPSDFLKSKLGQSAQLKERLTERTTPLKWREMQQALANGAVEHVATKTDLRQTVKTCSRFGRIPSEKTVRDAGKRLGMTESEILEVLNPSFKVIKSLIEQDVRDFERLHNLLSTANLMQSQLRELADLAAQRENQSALGAIAHVDFGAAAGLRRSVTYDYGGKVQRQWEATDKKRVDMTIGGLLGGPATNVIKIWFGYRDKLPPELKERLRDIAKRLLIDLGMRFARATMGSSMLGGLQENSTVRPFRIGDDIDLINLEETIDSLLVQGRTNFSILEESDFLVTETYMGHRAFYWALDKSGSMNAPEKLGMLAISVMAGLYGVQKDDFGVVLFDHETHIVKEIAHRNVSVEKVAADLLDARAGGGTGGADSIRLALRNFEDTKAKEKVFIFSTDMYLSDQAECERLAERMKPLNIRMIILVPKNSYDRQAAEKLAGKSHGVVLDIESIEELPAKLLRLTNY
;
A
#
# COMPACT_ATOMS: atom_id res chain seq x y z
N MET A 1 -32.76 46.65 -7.52
CA MET A 1 -33.36 45.56 -8.32
C MET A 1 -32.82 44.25 -7.76
N ALA A 2 -33.69 43.36 -7.30
CA ALA A 2 -33.30 42.05 -6.78
C ALA A 2 -32.49 41.31 -7.84
N ILE A 3 -31.28 40.87 -7.49
CA ILE A 3 -30.45 40.05 -8.38
C ILE A 3 -31.20 38.72 -8.53
N GLN A 4 -31.92 38.56 -9.63
CA GLN A 4 -32.57 37.30 -9.94
C GLN A 4 -31.49 36.21 -10.02
N PRO A 5 -31.65 35.08 -9.32
CA PRO A 5 -30.70 33.99 -9.39
C PRO A 5 -30.61 33.51 -10.85
N ARG A 6 -29.39 33.32 -11.35
CA ARG A 6 -29.17 32.94 -12.75
C ARG A 6 -29.59 31.49 -13.03
N ILE A 7 -29.80 30.71 -11.97
CA ILE A 7 -30.22 29.32 -11.99
C ILE A 7 -31.50 29.22 -11.15
N ALA A 8 -32.62 28.86 -11.77
CA ALA A 8 -33.84 28.51 -11.03
C ALA A 8 -33.60 27.19 -10.28
N PRO A 9 -34.06 27.03 -9.03
CA PRO A 9 -33.87 25.81 -8.25
C PRO A 9 -34.84 24.72 -8.72
N LEU A 10 -34.61 24.24 -9.94
CA LEU A 10 -35.35 23.17 -10.59
C LEU A 10 -34.43 21.96 -10.75
N PRO A 11 -34.95 20.72 -10.68
CA PRO A 11 -34.14 19.51 -10.88
C PRO A 11 -33.38 19.50 -12.22
N SER A 12 -33.97 20.07 -13.26
CA SER A 12 -33.35 20.22 -14.59
C SER A 12 -32.06 21.05 -14.58
N ASN A 13 -31.89 21.92 -13.59
CA ASN A 13 -30.71 22.78 -13.44
C ASN A 13 -29.60 22.15 -12.57
N ALA A 14 -29.84 21.01 -11.93
CA ALA A 14 -28.84 20.34 -11.10
C ALA A 14 -27.62 19.84 -11.89
N PRO A 15 -27.76 19.16 -13.05
CA PRO A 15 -26.61 18.76 -13.87
C PRO A 15 -25.75 19.92 -14.41
N PRO A 16 -26.31 21.00 -15.00
CA PRO A 16 -25.50 22.12 -15.49
C PRO A 16 -24.85 22.92 -14.35
N PHE A 17 -25.49 23.01 -13.17
CA PHE A 17 -24.89 23.56 -11.96
C PHE A 17 -23.67 22.73 -11.51
N ALA A 18 -23.85 21.43 -11.34
CA ALA A 18 -22.78 20.52 -10.89
C ALA A 18 -21.58 20.53 -11.83
N TYR A 19 -21.82 20.53 -13.15
CA TYR A 19 -20.75 20.64 -14.15
C TYR A 19 -19.96 21.95 -14.03
N LYS A 20 -20.67 23.08 -13.92
CA LYS A 20 -20.04 24.40 -13.79
C LYS A 20 -19.27 24.54 -12.48
N PHE A 21 -19.81 23.98 -11.39
CA PHE A 21 -19.21 23.93 -10.06
C PHE A 21 -17.91 23.13 -10.07
N CYS A 22 -17.94 21.87 -10.51
CA CYS A 22 -16.74 21.03 -10.57
C CYS A 22 -15.66 21.63 -11.48
N ARG A 23 -16.05 22.29 -12.59
CA ARG A 23 -15.10 22.97 -13.48
C ARG A 23 -14.41 24.16 -12.81
N GLN A 24 -15.14 24.97 -12.05
CA GLN A 24 -14.58 26.13 -11.35
C GLN A 24 -13.70 25.72 -10.16
N MET A 25 -14.12 24.73 -9.38
CA MET A 25 -13.31 24.13 -8.31
C MET A 25 -11.99 23.55 -8.83
N ARG A 26 -12.01 22.87 -9.99
CA ARG A 26 -10.78 22.29 -10.59
C ARG A 26 -9.83 23.35 -11.17
N ALA A 27 -10.34 24.54 -11.49
CA ALA A 27 -9.58 25.65 -12.05
C ALA A 27 -8.86 26.50 -10.98
N ARG A 28 -9.35 26.48 -9.74
CA ARG A 28 -8.71 27.13 -8.59
C ARG A 28 -7.42 26.43 -8.18
N LYS A 29 -6.42 27.22 -7.76
CA LYS A 29 -5.08 26.73 -7.36
C LYS A 29 -4.99 26.42 -5.85
N ASP A 30 -5.88 27.02 -5.08
CA ASP A 30 -6.08 26.98 -3.63
C ASP A 30 -6.88 25.75 -3.16
N VAL A 31 -7.51 24.99 -4.08
CA VAL A 31 -8.21 23.74 -3.77
C VAL A 31 -7.20 22.60 -3.55
N ARG A 32 -7.18 22.04 -2.33
CA ARG A 32 -6.24 20.98 -1.92
C ARG A 32 -6.56 19.66 -2.60
N LYS A 33 -7.84 19.29 -2.70
CA LYS A 33 -8.30 18.05 -3.35
C LYS A 33 -9.27 18.37 -4.48
N LYS A 34 -8.77 18.32 -5.72
CA LYS A 34 -9.59 18.59 -6.91
C LYS A 34 -10.80 17.64 -6.97
N PRO A 35 -12.02 18.17 -7.18
CA PRO A 35 -13.23 17.35 -7.19
C PRO A 35 -13.20 16.35 -8.35
N SER A 36 -13.63 15.11 -8.08
CA SER A 36 -13.64 14.03 -9.07
C SER A 36 -14.81 14.18 -10.05
N VAL A 37 -14.75 13.52 -11.21
CA VAL A 37 -15.87 13.50 -12.17
C VAL A 37 -17.14 12.92 -11.55
N ARG A 38 -17.00 12.03 -10.56
CA ARG A 38 -18.13 11.44 -9.82
C ARG A 38 -18.89 12.49 -8.99
N GLN A 39 -18.24 13.58 -8.57
CA GLN A 39 -18.91 14.65 -7.84
C GLN A 39 -19.95 15.39 -8.71
N THR A 40 -19.74 15.42 -10.04
CA THR A 40 -20.73 15.92 -11.01
C THR A 40 -22.00 15.06 -11.04
N GLN A 41 -21.95 13.81 -10.55
CA GLN A 41 -23.11 12.91 -10.41
C GLN A 41 -23.68 12.95 -8.98
N SER A 42 -22.83 13.04 -7.96
CA SER A 42 -23.25 13.08 -6.55
C SER A 42 -24.09 14.32 -6.21
N ILE A 43 -23.76 15.48 -6.77
CA ILE A 43 -24.55 16.72 -6.55
C ILE A 43 -25.98 16.57 -7.11
N PRO A 44 -26.20 16.17 -8.39
CA PRO A 44 -27.55 15.90 -8.89
C PRO A 44 -28.28 14.76 -8.17
N GLN A 45 -27.59 13.71 -7.73
CA GLN A 45 -28.20 12.61 -6.96
C GLN A 45 -28.73 13.10 -5.61
N LEU A 46 -27.94 13.90 -4.89
CA LEU A 46 -28.33 14.46 -3.60
C LEU A 46 -29.49 15.46 -3.75
N LEU A 47 -29.46 16.29 -4.80
CA LEU A 47 -30.55 17.20 -5.13
C LEU A 47 -31.82 16.45 -5.54
N SER A 48 -31.71 15.38 -6.34
CA SER A 48 -32.86 14.56 -6.73
C SER A 48 -33.51 13.90 -5.50
N ALA A 49 -32.71 13.34 -4.59
CA ALA A 49 -33.21 12.77 -3.34
C ALA A 49 -33.95 13.80 -2.47
N ARG A 50 -33.43 15.04 -2.39
CA ARG A 50 -34.11 16.14 -1.67
C ARG A 50 -35.40 16.57 -2.33
N TYR A 51 -35.43 16.65 -3.67
CA TYR A 51 -36.63 16.96 -4.43
C TYR A 51 -37.73 15.90 -4.24
N PHE A 52 -37.39 14.61 -4.32
CA PHE A 52 -38.36 13.53 -4.06
C PHE A 52 -38.91 13.53 -2.63
N ARG A 53 -38.16 14.10 -1.67
CA ARG A 53 -38.58 14.18 -0.27
C ARG A 53 -39.40 15.42 0.07
N LYS A 54 -39.04 16.58 -0.49
CA LYS A 54 -39.64 17.89 -0.16
C LYS A 54 -40.64 18.40 -1.21
N GLY A 55 -40.63 17.84 -2.42
CA GLY A 55 -41.47 18.29 -3.54
C GLY A 55 -40.95 19.54 -4.26
N GLU A 56 -39.99 20.25 -3.68
CA GLU A 56 -39.35 21.45 -4.23
C GLU A 56 -37.86 21.50 -3.89
N LEU A 57 -37.10 22.30 -4.64
CA LEU A 57 -35.70 22.60 -4.35
C LEU A 57 -35.55 24.10 -4.09
N THR A 58 -34.66 24.43 -3.16
CA THR A 58 -34.26 25.81 -2.86
C THR A 58 -32.84 26.06 -3.37
N LEU A 59 -32.42 27.33 -3.44
CA LEU A 59 -31.02 27.68 -3.77
C LEU A 59 -30.03 27.17 -2.70
N GLU A 60 -30.49 27.08 -1.45
CA GLU A 60 -29.72 26.55 -0.33
C GLU A 60 -29.46 25.05 -0.49
N ASP A 61 -30.42 24.29 -1.03
CA ASP A 61 -30.19 22.87 -1.35
C ASP A 61 -29.06 22.68 -2.38
N PHE A 62 -28.93 23.58 -3.37
CA PHE A 62 -27.84 23.56 -4.35
C PHE A 62 -26.48 23.91 -3.74
N LEU A 63 -26.45 24.86 -2.82
CA LEU A 63 -25.25 25.27 -2.09
C LEU A 63 -24.77 24.17 -1.14
N GLU A 64 -25.68 23.63 -0.32
CA GLU A 64 -25.39 22.53 0.59
C GLU A 64 -24.93 21.28 -0.16
N ALA A 65 -25.56 20.94 -1.29
CA ALA A 65 -25.14 19.79 -2.08
C ALA A 65 -23.72 19.94 -2.64
N ALA A 66 -23.32 21.15 -3.04
CA ALA A 66 -21.96 21.43 -3.48
C ALA A 66 -20.93 21.38 -2.34
N VAL A 67 -21.30 21.87 -1.14
CA VAL A 67 -20.44 21.87 0.05
C VAL A 67 -20.27 20.45 0.61
N PHE A 68 -21.35 19.71 0.84
CA PHE A 68 -21.31 18.38 1.46
C PHE A 68 -20.64 17.31 0.58
N THR A 69 -20.62 17.52 -0.74
CA THR A 69 -19.92 16.62 -1.66
C THR A 69 -18.44 16.99 -1.85
N THR A 70 -17.98 18.09 -1.25
CA THR A 70 -16.59 18.56 -1.31
C THR A 70 -15.79 18.13 -0.08
N TYR A 71 -14.49 17.91 -0.27
CA TYR A 71 -13.54 17.58 0.80
C TYR A 71 -13.56 18.62 1.94
N PRO A 72 -13.60 18.24 3.24
CA PRO A 72 -13.91 19.17 4.33
C PRO A 72 -13.04 20.43 4.40
N PRO A 73 -11.70 20.37 4.23
CA PRO A 73 -10.85 21.56 4.21
C PRO A 73 -11.06 22.51 3.01
N ASP A 74 -11.75 22.07 1.96
CA ASP A 74 -12.03 22.86 0.75
C ASP A 74 -13.50 23.33 0.70
N GLN A 75 -14.28 23.12 1.77
CA GLN A 75 -15.71 23.44 1.83
C GLN A 75 -16.02 24.94 1.78
N ASP A 76 -15.14 25.78 2.35
CA ASP A 76 -15.28 27.24 2.26
C ASP A 76 -15.10 27.73 0.82
N ILE A 77 -14.14 27.15 0.10
CA ILE A 77 -13.89 27.43 -1.32
C ILE A 77 -15.05 26.92 -2.19
N ALA A 78 -15.63 25.77 -1.85
CA ALA A 78 -16.81 25.24 -2.50
C ALA A 78 -18.05 26.13 -2.29
N ARG A 79 -18.26 26.64 -1.08
CA ARG A 79 -19.35 27.58 -0.80
C ARG A 79 -19.22 28.83 -1.67
N GLU A 80 -18.03 29.43 -1.71
CA GLU A 80 -17.76 30.62 -2.53
C GLU A 80 -18.04 30.39 -4.03
N ILE A 81 -17.57 29.27 -4.58
CA ILE A 81 -17.78 28.92 -6.00
C ILE A 81 -19.25 28.60 -6.29
N ALA A 82 -19.93 27.90 -5.39
CA ALA A 82 -21.36 27.60 -5.55
C ALA A 82 -22.19 28.89 -5.56
N GLU A 83 -21.90 29.82 -4.64
CA GLU A 83 -22.53 31.14 -4.59
C GLU A 83 -22.27 31.96 -5.85
N ASP A 84 -21.02 32.01 -6.32
CA ASP A 84 -20.65 32.71 -7.56
C ASP A 84 -21.40 32.16 -8.78
N ILE A 85 -21.66 30.86 -8.82
CA ILE A 85 -22.41 30.20 -9.90
C ILE A 85 -23.90 30.51 -9.83
N LEU A 86 -24.50 30.44 -8.64
CA LEU A 86 -25.91 30.69 -8.41
C LEU A 86 -26.25 32.18 -8.61
N LEU A 87 -25.34 33.08 -8.21
CA LEU A 87 -25.48 34.54 -8.30
C LEU A 87 -24.91 35.14 -9.60
N GLY A 88 -24.09 34.40 -10.36
CA GLY A 88 -23.70 34.73 -11.73
C GLY A 88 -22.47 35.64 -11.91
N ARG A 89 -21.53 35.71 -10.97
CA ARG A 89 -20.29 36.50 -11.07
C ARG A 89 -19.27 35.80 -11.99
N SER A 90 -18.88 36.40 -13.13
CA SER A 90 -17.96 35.79 -14.11
C SER A 90 -16.53 36.36 -14.04
N MET A 91 -15.52 35.51 -13.79
CA MET A 91 -14.09 35.85 -13.86
C MET A 91 -13.56 35.88 -15.32
N LYS A 92 -13.02 37.03 -15.76
CA LYS A 92 -12.29 37.17 -17.04
C LYS A 92 -10.90 36.52 -16.96
N ARG A 93 -10.57 35.68 -17.93
CA ARG A 93 -9.31 34.93 -18.06
C ARG A 93 -8.21 35.84 -18.64
N LYS A 94 -7.11 36.08 -17.89
CA LYS A 94 -5.90 36.76 -18.39
C LYS A 94 -5.09 35.78 -19.26
N GLU A 95 -5.03 36.03 -20.56
CA GLU A 95 -4.08 35.36 -21.47
C GLU A 95 -2.73 36.09 -21.48
N ARG A 96 -1.67 35.28 -21.55
CA ARG A 96 -0.25 35.68 -21.56
C ARG A 96 0.08 36.43 -22.85
N HIS A 97 0.76 37.56 -22.74
CA HIS A 97 1.48 38.21 -23.83
C HIS A 97 2.96 37.85 -23.78
N GLN A 98 3.54 37.57 -24.95
CA GLN A 98 4.89 37.98 -25.32
C GLN A 98 4.90 38.31 -26.83
N PRO A 99 5.84 39.16 -27.29
CA PRO A 99 5.50 40.44 -27.91
C PRO A 99 5.82 40.47 -29.41
N GLN A 100 5.21 41.40 -30.14
CA GLN A 100 5.88 42.11 -31.24
C GLN A 100 5.16 43.42 -31.60
N ASP A 101 5.95 44.48 -31.49
CA ASP A 101 5.96 45.81 -32.08
C ASP A 101 4.72 46.40 -32.80
N GLY A 102 4.46 47.66 -32.45
CA GLY A 102 4.46 48.72 -33.48
C GLY A 102 3.14 49.39 -33.85
N LEU A 103 2.76 50.41 -33.05
CA LEU A 103 2.14 51.68 -33.48
C LEU A 103 0.80 51.65 -34.25
N ALA A 104 -0.32 51.79 -33.52
CA ALA A 104 -1.41 52.74 -33.81
C ALA A 104 -2.56 52.60 -32.79
N SER A 105 -2.60 53.42 -31.73
CA SER A 105 -3.83 53.68 -30.93
C SER A 105 -3.58 54.69 -29.78
N ALA A 106 -3.35 55.96 -30.11
CA ALA A 106 -3.20 57.02 -29.10
C ALA A 106 -4.51 57.76 -28.73
N VAL A 107 -5.68 57.35 -29.27
CA VAL A 107 -6.96 58.09 -29.06
C VAL A 107 -7.97 57.34 -28.16
N LYS A 108 -7.62 56.17 -27.60
CA LYS A 108 -8.54 55.36 -26.76
C LYS A 108 -8.28 55.44 -25.25
N VAL A 109 -7.17 56.03 -24.82
CA VAL A 109 -6.69 55.91 -23.42
C VAL A 109 -7.45 56.82 -22.43
N GLU A 110 -8.01 57.95 -22.88
CA GLU A 110 -8.68 58.89 -21.96
C GLU A 110 -10.07 58.43 -21.47
N LYS A 111 -10.77 57.56 -22.21
CA LYS A 111 -12.09 57.05 -21.79
C LYS A 111 -12.01 55.92 -20.76
N ASP A 112 -10.91 55.17 -20.70
CA ASP A 112 -10.76 54.03 -19.78
C ASP A 112 -10.32 54.44 -18.36
N ALA A 113 -9.59 55.55 -18.21
CA ALA A 113 -9.20 56.05 -16.89
C ALA A 113 -10.41 56.59 -16.11
N LEU A 114 -11.30 57.32 -16.78
CA LEU A 114 -12.53 57.84 -16.17
C LEU A 114 -13.53 56.70 -15.86
N ALA A 115 -13.61 55.68 -16.72
CA ALA A 115 -14.46 54.51 -16.50
C ALA A 115 -13.95 53.65 -15.34
N SER A 116 -12.64 53.45 -15.22
CA SER A 116 -11.98 52.75 -14.11
C SER A 116 -12.25 53.42 -12.76
N VAL A 117 -12.12 54.75 -12.69
CA VAL A 117 -12.39 55.53 -11.47
C VAL A 117 -13.89 55.52 -11.12
N MET A 118 -14.77 55.62 -12.13
CA MET A 118 -16.23 55.54 -11.93
C MET A 118 -16.69 54.16 -11.46
N GLU A 119 -16.05 53.09 -11.92
CA GLU A 119 -16.37 51.73 -11.52
C GLU A 119 -15.81 51.37 -10.13
N GLN A 120 -14.67 51.96 -9.75
CA GLN A 120 -14.14 51.91 -8.39
C GLN A 120 -15.05 52.67 -7.41
N ILE A 121 -15.53 53.86 -7.78
CA ILE A 121 -16.50 54.63 -7.00
C ILE A 121 -17.83 53.88 -6.87
N ARG A 122 -18.32 53.21 -7.93
CA ARG A 122 -19.54 52.38 -7.88
C ARG A 122 -19.40 51.14 -7.01
N ARG A 123 -18.24 50.46 -7.05
CA ARG A 123 -17.96 49.32 -6.15
C ARG A 123 -17.90 49.72 -4.69
N GLU A 124 -17.24 50.83 -4.37
CA GLU A 124 -17.23 51.36 -2.99
C GLU A 124 -18.61 51.86 -2.55
N GLN A 125 -19.42 52.39 -3.46
CA GLN A 125 -20.81 52.78 -3.20
C GLN A 125 -21.77 51.59 -3.07
N GLU A 126 -21.47 50.43 -3.68
CA GLU A 126 -22.25 49.19 -3.51
C GLU A 126 -21.88 48.41 -2.25
N LEU A 127 -20.59 48.37 -1.86
CA LEU A 127 -20.15 47.84 -0.56
C LEU A 127 -20.72 48.67 0.62
N ARG A 128 -20.80 50.00 0.45
CA ARG A 128 -21.47 50.93 1.39
C ARG A 128 -22.98 50.71 1.53
N LYS A 129 -23.64 49.95 0.64
CA LYS A 129 -25.09 49.67 0.69
C LYS A 129 -25.45 48.36 1.39
N ILE A 130 -24.50 47.43 1.54
CA ILE A 130 -24.72 46.10 2.16
C ILE A 130 -24.29 46.10 3.62
N ILE A 131 -23.25 46.87 3.96
CA ILE A 131 -22.90 47.17 5.34
C ILE A 131 -23.96 48.14 5.88
N LYS A 132 -24.64 47.78 6.97
CA LYS A 132 -25.39 48.77 7.76
C LYS A 132 -24.35 49.76 8.26
N ARG A 133 -24.17 50.87 7.54
CA ARG A 133 -23.10 51.87 7.73
C ARG A 133 -23.01 52.29 9.20
N ASP A 134 -24.17 52.49 9.81
CA ASP A 134 -24.32 52.86 11.21
C ASP A 134 -23.76 51.81 12.19
N LYS A 135 -23.82 50.51 11.87
CA LYS A 135 -23.31 49.43 12.74
C LYS A 135 -21.80 49.24 12.64
N VAL A 136 -21.25 49.31 11.44
CA VAL A 136 -19.79 49.16 11.21
C VAL A 136 -19.02 50.38 11.68
N GLU A 137 -19.60 51.57 11.54
CA GLU A 137 -19.02 52.82 12.06
C GLU A 137 -18.96 52.78 13.59
N VAL A 138 -20.05 52.38 14.25
CA VAL A 138 -20.10 52.17 15.71
C VAL A 138 -19.12 51.09 16.17
N GLY A 139 -19.05 49.94 15.49
CA GLY A 139 -18.10 48.87 15.85
C GLY A 139 -16.63 49.24 15.64
N TYR A 140 -16.33 50.05 14.63
CA TYR A 140 -14.98 50.55 14.37
C TYR A 140 -14.55 51.62 15.39
N GLU A 141 -15.45 52.54 15.75
CA GLU A 141 -15.21 53.53 16.80
C GLU A 141 -14.99 52.86 18.15
N TYR A 142 -15.84 51.88 18.50
CA TYR A 142 -15.71 51.12 19.73
C TYR A 142 -14.41 50.30 19.78
N LEU A 143 -14.03 49.59 18.70
CA LEU A 143 -12.76 48.85 18.64
C LEU A 143 -11.54 49.78 18.79
N LYS A 144 -11.60 50.98 18.22
CA LYS A 144 -10.53 51.98 18.35
C LYS A 144 -10.42 52.49 19.78
N ASP A 145 -11.54 52.77 20.43
CA ASP A 145 -11.59 53.13 21.85
C ASP A 145 -11.01 52.00 22.73
N LEU A 146 -11.49 50.77 22.54
CA LEU A 146 -11.06 49.59 23.29
C LEU A 146 -9.53 49.35 23.22
N ARG A 147 -8.89 49.64 22.08
CA ARG A 147 -7.42 49.56 21.92
C ARG A 147 -6.64 50.69 22.58
N GLN A 148 -7.26 51.85 22.76
CA GLN A 148 -6.61 53.05 23.31
C GLN A 148 -6.73 53.13 24.84
N ARG A 149 -7.56 52.28 25.44
CA ARG A 149 -7.69 52.17 26.90
C ARG A 149 -6.38 51.69 27.54
N SER A 150 -6.08 52.22 28.72
CA SER A 150 -4.91 51.81 29.51
C SER A 150 -5.05 50.40 30.08
N ASP A 151 -6.29 49.97 30.35
CA ASP A 151 -6.62 48.60 30.72
C ASP A 151 -6.97 47.81 29.46
N ARG A 152 -6.14 46.79 29.17
CA ARG A 152 -6.25 45.93 27.98
C ARG A 152 -6.81 44.54 28.29
N THR A 153 -7.16 44.26 29.55
CA THR A 153 -7.61 42.94 30.01
C THR A 153 -8.79 42.42 29.18
N LEU A 154 -9.83 43.23 28.97
CA LEU A 154 -10.98 42.86 28.15
C LEU A 154 -10.61 42.64 26.68
N TYR A 155 -9.75 43.50 26.12
CA TYR A 155 -9.31 43.38 24.73
C TYR A 155 -8.50 42.09 24.50
N ASP A 156 -7.58 41.79 25.42
CA ASP A 156 -6.70 40.63 25.32
C ASP A 156 -7.50 39.32 25.52
N ALA A 157 -8.45 39.28 26.45
CA ALA A 157 -9.35 38.12 26.65
C ALA A 157 -10.27 37.88 25.45
N VAL A 158 -10.82 38.94 24.84
CA VAL A 158 -11.73 38.81 23.68
C VAL A 158 -11.01 38.31 22.43
N ARG A 159 -9.74 38.65 22.23
CA ARG A 159 -8.97 38.32 21.03
C ARG A 159 -8.82 36.81 20.78
N ASP A 160 -8.92 36.00 21.84
CA ASP A 160 -8.87 34.53 21.75
C ASP A 160 -10.16 33.92 21.16
N TYR A 161 -11.23 34.72 21.04
CA TYR A 161 -12.55 34.30 20.56
C TYR A 161 -13.02 35.09 19.33
N LEU A 162 -12.74 36.39 19.26
CA LEU A 162 -13.21 37.27 18.19
C LEU A 162 -12.04 37.97 17.49
N ALA A 163 -12.05 37.99 16.16
CA ALA A 163 -11.15 38.85 15.41
C ALA A 163 -11.65 40.30 15.41
N ASP A 164 -10.74 41.25 15.20
CA ASP A 164 -11.09 42.67 15.03
C ASP A 164 -12.17 42.90 13.97
N GLY A 165 -12.13 42.09 12.90
CA GLY A 165 -13.12 42.11 11.84
C GLY A 165 -14.51 41.69 12.34
N ASP A 166 -14.60 40.75 13.28
CA ASP A 166 -15.88 40.31 13.86
C ASP A 166 -16.51 41.41 14.72
N VAL A 167 -15.70 42.12 15.52
CA VAL A 167 -16.16 43.25 16.34
C VAL A 167 -16.77 44.34 15.46
N VAL A 168 -16.10 44.67 14.35
CA VAL A 168 -16.54 45.70 13.40
C VAL A 168 -17.76 45.24 12.58
N LEU A 169 -17.73 44.03 12.03
CA LEU A 169 -18.78 43.53 11.13
C LEU A 169 -20.08 43.18 11.86
N ARG A 170 -20.00 42.70 13.12
CA ARG A 170 -21.17 42.45 13.97
C ARG A 170 -21.73 43.75 14.58
N GLY A 171 -20.98 44.84 14.50
CA GLY A 171 -21.37 46.17 14.99
C GLY A 171 -21.48 46.21 16.51
N ILE A 172 -20.51 45.61 17.18
CA ILE A 172 -20.41 45.57 18.64
C ILE A 172 -20.13 46.99 19.15
N ALA A 173 -20.98 47.50 20.02
CA ALA A 173 -20.99 48.93 20.36
C ALA A 173 -20.56 49.22 21.81
N SER A 174 -20.44 48.19 22.64
CA SER A 174 -20.22 48.34 24.08
C SER A 174 -19.46 47.16 24.68
N ASP A 175 -18.97 47.36 25.90
CA ASP A 175 -18.28 46.33 26.69
C ASP A 175 -19.21 45.16 27.03
N ASP A 176 -20.50 45.41 27.23
CA ASP A 176 -21.47 44.35 27.52
C ASP A 176 -21.78 43.53 26.27
N ASP A 177 -21.91 44.19 25.11
CA ASP A 177 -22.11 43.51 23.82
C ASP A 177 -20.89 42.63 23.45
N ILE A 178 -19.65 43.13 23.67
CA ILE A 178 -18.46 42.35 23.33
C ILE A 178 -18.26 41.17 24.27
N ARG A 179 -18.58 41.33 25.57
CA ARG A 179 -18.57 40.26 26.55
C ARG A 179 -19.58 39.18 26.20
N GLU A 180 -20.82 39.56 25.89
CA GLU A 180 -21.87 38.61 25.51
C GLU A 180 -21.50 37.80 24.26
N VAL A 181 -20.96 38.45 23.22
CA VAL A 181 -20.61 37.75 21.99
C VAL A 181 -19.38 36.84 22.18
N ALA A 182 -18.39 37.29 22.95
CA ALA A 182 -17.20 36.49 23.23
C ALA A 182 -17.49 35.35 24.21
N SER A 183 -18.36 35.55 25.21
CA SER A 183 -18.76 34.50 26.15
C SER A 183 -19.54 33.39 25.46
N ASN A 184 -20.46 33.73 24.55
CA ASN A 184 -21.17 32.73 23.75
C ASN A 184 -20.22 31.89 22.88
N GLU A 185 -19.18 32.51 22.32
CA GLU A 185 -18.15 31.80 21.55
C GLU A 185 -17.29 30.90 22.46
N LEU A 186 -16.95 31.35 23.67
CA LEU A 186 -16.26 30.57 24.69
C LEU A 186 -17.10 29.35 25.13
N GLU A 187 -18.38 29.55 25.46
CA GLU A 187 -19.30 28.48 25.88
C GLU A 187 -19.50 27.43 24.78
N SER A 188 -19.42 27.83 23.51
CA SER A 188 -19.46 26.88 22.38
C SER A 188 -18.27 25.90 22.36
N ARG A 189 -17.18 26.20 23.07
CA ARG A 189 -15.96 25.39 23.18
C ARG A 189 -15.92 24.44 24.40
N HIS A 190 -17.04 24.29 25.12
CA HIS A 190 -17.13 23.36 26.26
C HIS A 190 -16.58 21.95 25.93
N GLY A 191 -15.86 21.36 26.88
CA GLY A 191 -15.21 20.06 26.74
C GLY A 191 -13.73 20.12 26.32
N GLY A 192 -13.27 21.26 25.81
CA GLY A 192 -11.89 21.49 25.38
C GLY A 192 -11.25 22.76 25.94
N LEU A 193 -11.81 23.35 27.00
CA LEU A 193 -11.30 24.61 27.55
C LEU A 193 -9.94 24.44 28.22
N THR A 194 -9.10 25.46 28.05
CA THR A 194 -7.78 25.61 28.68
C THR A 194 -7.87 26.43 29.97
N SER A 195 -6.84 26.42 30.81
CA SER A 195 -6.75 27.29 31.99
C SER A 195 -6.91 28.77 31.62
N GLN A 196 -6.32 29.22 30.50
CA GLN A 196 -6.51 30.58 29.99
C GLN A 196 -7.97 30.88 29.64
N ASP A 197 -8.70 29.92 29.05
CA ASP A 197 -10.12 30.12 28.74
C ASP A 197 -10.97 30.29 30.01
N ILE A 198 -10.65 29.52 31.06
CA ILE A 198 -11.33 29.62 32.35
C ILE A 198 -11.03 30.99 33.01
N GLN A 199 -9.79 31.49 32.93
CA GLN A 199 -9.45 32.86 33.38
C GLN A 199 -10.19 33.93 32.57
N ASN A 200 -10.23 33.78 31.25
CA ASN A 200 -10.93 34.71 30.36
C ASN A 200 -12.43 34.80 30.72
N SER A 201 -13.05 33.71 31.20
CA SER A 201 -14.46 33.71 31.63
C SER A 201 -14.77 34.69 32.78
N GLN A 202 -13.79 35.00 33.65
CA GLN A 202 -13.95 36.04 34.68
C GLN A 202 -14.06 37.43 34.05
N VAL A 203 -13.20 37.72 33.07
CA VAL A 203 -13.17 39.01 32.36
C VAL A 203 -14.40 39.19 31.46
N LEU A 204 -14.90 38.08 30.91
CA LEU A 204 -16.10 38.03 30.06
C LEU A 204 -17.42 37.95 30.84
N HIS A 205 -17.37 37.94 32.19
CA HIS A 205 -18.54 37.80 33.07
C HIS A 205 -19.36 36.52 32.82
N SER A 206 -18.71 35.43 32.41
CA SER A 206 -19.35 34.13 32.13
C SER A 206 -18.91 33.00 33.07
N LEU A 207 -18.16 33.31 34.14
CA LEU A 207 -17.70 32.32 35.12
C LEU A 207 -18.86 31.51 35.73
N ASP A 208 -19.98 32.16 36.04
CA ASP A 208 -21.15 31.49 36.63
C ASP A 208 -21.79 30.48 35.68
N ALA A 209 -21.82 30.77 34.38
CA ALA A 209 -22.28 29.84 33.35
C ALA A 209 -21.33 28.65 33.24
N LEU A 210 -20.02 28.89 33.35
CA LEU A 210 -19.00 27.84 33.32
C LEU A 210 -19.03 26.94 34.57
N CYS A 211 -19.42 27.47 35.73
CA CYS A 211 -19.71 26.69 36.94
C CYS A 211 -20.93 25.76 36.78
N GLN A 212 -21.68 25.88 35.67
CA GLN A 212 -22.77 24.98 35.28
C GLN A 212 -22.41 24.14 34.06
N SER A 213 -21.14 24.14 33.63
CA SER A 213 -20.67 23.39 32.46
C SER A 213 -21.02 21.90 32.57
N PRO A 214 -21.41 21.26 31.45
CA PRO A 214 -21.62 19.82 31.40
C PRO A 214 -20.31 19.04 31.63
N ASN A 215 -19.15 19.64 31.36
CA ASN A 215 -17.86 19.02 31.60
C ASN A 215 -17.45 19.17 33.07
N ALA A 216 -17.28 18.04 33.77
CA ALA A 216 -17.00 18.06 35.21
C ALA A 216 -15.65 18.67 35.58
N ALA A 217 -14.61 18.54 34.75
CA ALA A 217 -13.30 19.12 35.02
C ALA A 217 -13.30 20.64 34.88
N GLU A 218 -13.91 21.15 33.81
CA GLU A 218 -14.04 22.59 33.56
C GLU A 218 -14.93 23.26 34.62
N ARG A 219 -16.04 22.60 34.98
CA ARG A 219 -16.93 23.06 36.03
C ARG A 219 -16.21 23.20 37.38
N LEU A 220 -15.46 22.17 37.77
CA LEU A 220 -14.78 22.14 39.05
C LEU A 220 -13.64 23.17 39.12
N ALA A 221 -12.88 23.33 38.03
CA ALA A 221 -11.84 24.36 37.93
C ALA A 221 -12.44 25.79 37.95
N ALA A 222 -13.59 26.01 37.31
CA ALA A 222 -14.30 27.30 37.37
C ALA A 222 -14.83 27.62 38.78
N LYS A 223 -15.37 26.61 39.49
CA LYS A 223 -15.80 26.76 40.89
C LYS A 223 -14.62 27.07 41.82
N SER A 224 -13.48 26.40 41.63
CA SER A 224 -12.23 26.69 42.34
C SER A 224 -11.81 28.14 42.14
N LEU A 225 -11.82 28.61 40.88
CA LEU A 225 -11.51 29.99 40.53
C LEU A 225 -12.50 31.02 41.10
N ARG A 226 -13.76 30.64 41.34
CA ARG A 226 -14.78 31.47 42.01
C ARG A 226 -14.61 31.49 43.53
N GLY A 227 -13.93 30.50 44.11
CA GLY A 227 -13.74 30.36 45.56
C GLY A 227 -14.88 29.63 46.27
N ASP A 228 -15.54 28.68 45.60
CA ASP A 228 -16.62 27.90 46.21
C ASP A 228 -16.08 26.93 47.30
N GLU A 229 -16.76 26.84 48.45
CA GLU A 229 -16.33 26.00 49.59
C GLU A 229 -16.52 24.47 49.36
N ASP A 230 -17.31 24.07 48.35
CA ASP A 230 -17.67 22.66 48.09
C ASP A 230 -16.71 21.92 47.14
N VAL A 231 -15.70 22.61 46.60
CA VAL A 231 -14.79 22.12 45.55
C VAL A 231 -14.07 20.83 45.97
N MET A 232 -13.57 20.75 47.21
CA MET A 232 -12.87 19.57 47.70
C MET A 232 -13.80 18.33 47.77
N ASN A 233 -15.04 18.51 48.24
CA ASN A 233 -16.01 17.42 48.32
C ASN A 233 -16.47 16.96 46.92
N GLU A 234 -16.64 17.90 45.98
CA GLU A 234 -16.98 17.55 44.60
C GLU A 234 -15.82 16.85 43.88
N PHE A 235 -14.58 17.27 44.15
CA PHE A 235 -13.38 16.61 43.63
C PHE A 235 -13.26 15.18 44.14
N GLU A 236 -13.44 14.95 45.44
CA GLU A 236 -13.39 13.59 46.01
C GLU A 236 -14.46 12.67 45.41
N ASN A 237 -15.66 13.19 45.16
CA ASN A 237 -16.70 12.40 44.49
C ASN A 237 -16.37 12.13 43.01
N LEU A 238 -15.72 13.08 42.34
CA LEU A 238 -15.29 12.93 40.95
C LEU A 238 -14.14 11.92 40.84
N SER A 239 -13.13 11.99 41.71
CA SER A 239 -11.98 11.08 41.69
C SER A 239 -12.39 9.63 41.88
N ARG A 240 -13.42 9.35 42.70
CA ARG A 240 -13.99 8.00 42.86
C ARG A 240 -14.75 7.48 41.64
N ARG A 241 -15.32 8.37 40.82
CA ARG A 241 -16.18 8.01 39.68
C ARG A 241 -15.45 7.99 38.36
N ASP A 242 -14.54 8.95 38.17
CA ASP A 242 -13.77 9.20 36.95
C ASP A 242 -12.42 9.86 37.31
N PRO A 243 -11.41 9.05 37.66
CA PRO A 243 -10.08 9.54 38.02
C PRO A 243 -9.41 10.34 36.90
N ALA A 244 -9.66 10.02 35.63
CA ALA A 244 -9.05 10.73 34.50
C ALA A 244 -9.58 12.18 34.38
N THR A 245 -10.89 12.35 34.50
CA THR A 245 -11.50 13.70 34.51
C THR A 245 -11.10 14.47 35.77
N ALA A 246 -10.97 13.81 36.93
CA ALA A 246 -10.44 14.42 38.15
C ALA A 246 -8.98 14.89 37.97
N ALA A 247 -8.11 14.10 37.33
CA ALA A 247 -6.73 14.48 37.03
C ALA A 247 -6.66 15.73 36.14
N ARG A 248 -7.52 15.82 35.12
CA ARG A 248 -7.65 17.03 34.29
C ARG A 248 -8.12 18.23 35.11
N ALA A 249 -9.09 18.03 36.01
CA ALA A 249 -9.59 19.10 36.88
C ALA A 249 -8.48 19.64 37.78
N LEU A 250 -7.73 18.75 38.45
CA LEU A 250 -6.62 19.12 39.32
C LEU A 250 -5.56 19.91 38.56
N ARG A 251 -5.17 19.43 37.37
CA ARG A 251 -4.22 20.15 36.51
C ARG A 251 -4.70 21.56 36.16
N LEU A 252 -5.96 21.73 35.79
CA LEU A 252 -6.52 23.04 35.49
C LEU A 252 -6.48 23.96 36.72
N MET A 253 -6.85 23.45 37.89
CA MET A 253 -6.80 24.21 39.15
C MET A 253 -5.38 24.61 39.56
N GLU A 254 -4.39 23.74 39.33
CA GLU A 254 -2.96 24.00 39.51
C GLU A 254 -2.45 25.08 38.54
N GLU A 255 -2.81 25.00 37.24
CA GLU A 255 -2.45 26.01 36.24
C GLU A 255 -3.10 27.38 36.50
N LEU A 256 -4.27 27.39 37.14
CA LEU A 256 -5.01 28.60 37.52
C LEU A 256 -4.51 29.24 38.82
N ASP A 257 -3.60 28.59 39.55
CA ASP A 257 -3.08 29.04 40.86
C ASP A 257 -4.21 29.28 41.89
N THR A 258 -5.23 28.41 41.86
CA THR A 258 -6.43 28.52 42.72
C THR A 258 -6.37 27.74 44.02
N LEU A 259 -5.39 26.84 44.15
CA LEU A 259 -5.23 25.96 45.30
C LEU A 259 -3.97 26.35 46.07
N ASP A 260 -4.02 26.28 47.39
CA ASP A 260 -2.80 26.36 48.18
C ASP A 260 -2.01 25.03 48.14
N SER A 261 -0.77 25.05 48.65
CA SER A 261 0.10 23.87 48.63
C SER A 261 -0.41 22.70 49.48
N GLU A 262 -1.25 22.96 50.50
CA GLU A 262 -1.85 21.92 51.35
C GLU A 262 -3.05 21.27 50.64
N GLU A 263 -3.94 22.07 50.06
CA GLU A 263 -5.10 21.65 49.27
C GLU A 263 -4.67 20.85 48.03
N GLN A 264 -3.67 21.33 47.30
CA GLN A 264 -3.12 20.64 46.14
C GLN A 264 -2.60 19.25 46.52
N TRP A 265 -1.87 19.14 47.64
CA TRP A 265 -1.35 17.86 48.13
C TRP A 265 -2.47 16.90 48.57
N GLN A 266 -3.48 17.41 49.27
CA GLN A 266 -4.62 16.61 49.72
C GLN A 266 -5.43 16.07 48.54
N MET A 267 -5.75 16.92 47.56
CA MET A 267 -6.44 16.52 46.33
C MET A 267 -5.65 15.48 45.53
N ASP A 268 -4.35 15.71 45.36
CA ASP A 268 -3.48 14.78 44.64
C ASP A 268 -3.43 13.40 45.32
N LYS A 269 -3.33 13.39 46.65
CA LYS A 269 -3.36 12.14 47.43
C LYS A 269 -4.69 11.40 47.28
N ILE A 270 -5.82 12.11 47.40
CA ILE A 270 -7.16 11.53 47.22
C ILE A 270 -7.30 10.93 45.81
N LEU A 271 -6.78 11.61 44.79
CA LEU A 271 -6.83 11.10 43.43
C LEU A 271 -6.01 9.82 43.29
N GLN A 272 -4.79 9.79 43.82
CA GLN A 272 -3.91 8.62 43.76
C GLN A 272 -4.49 7.40 44.49
N ASP A 273 -5.10 7.61 45.66
CA ASP A 273 -5.75 6.53 46.44
C ASP A 273 -6.93 5.87 45.70
N ASN A 274 -7.52 6.56 44.71
CA ASN A 274 -8.65 6.07 43.90
C ASN A 274 -8.23 5.52 42.52
N LEU A 275 -6.94 5.44 42.21
CA LEU A 275 -6.48 4.76 40.98
C LEU A 275 -6.52 3.24 41.18
N HIS A 276 -7.20 2.53 40.28
CA HIS A 276 -7.45 1.10 40.39
C HIS A 276 -6.73 0.26 39.34
N ASP A 277 -6.24 0.86 38.25
CA ASP A 277 -5.54 0.14 37.20
C ASP A 277 -4.47 0.97 36.43
N LEU A 278 -3.72 0.29 35.56
CA LEU A 278 -2.64 0.91 34.77
C LEU A 278 -3.13 1.91 33.73
N SER A 279 -4.39 1.82 33.28
CA SER A 279 -4.97 2.79 32.34
C SER A 279 -5.23 4.11 33.06
N GLU A 280 -5.84 4.06 34.23
CA GLU A 280 -6.09 5.24 35.07
C GLU A 280 -4.78 5.89 35.52
N ALA A 281 -3.78 5.09 35.89
CA ALA A 281 -2.43 5.58 36.17
C ALA A 281 -1.78 6.28 34.97
N ALA A 282 -2.02 5.80 33.74
CA ALA A 282 -1.53 6.43 32.52
C ALA A 282 -2.20 7.78 32.24
N ASP A 283 -3.51 7.88 32.47
CA ASP A 283 -4.25 9.13 32.32
C ASP A 283 -3.85 10.15 33.40
N TYR A 284 -3.66 9.71 34.65
CA TYR A 284 -3.08 10.51 35.73
C TYR A 284 -1.73 11.09 35.33
N ALA A 285 -0.80 10.24 34.89
CA ALA A 285 0.55 10.65 34.48
C ALA A 285 0.50 11.62 33.29
N ARG A 286 -0.38 11.37 32.31
CA ARG A 286 -0.57 12.23 31.15
C ARG A 286 -1.03 13.65 31.51
N HIS A 287 -1.96 13.76 32.45
CA HIS A 287 -2.52 15.05 32.83
C HIS A 287 -1.60 15.83 33.76
N LEU A 288 -1.04 15.18 34.78
CA LEU A 288 -0.29 15.84 35.87
C LEU A 288 1.24 15.76 35.71
N GLY A 289 1.76 14.95 34.79
CA GLY A 289 3.20 14.84 34.54
C GLY A 289 4.01 14.22 35.69
N ARG A 290 3.35 13.51 36.62
CA ARG A 290 3.96 12.86 37.79
C ARG A 290 3.58 11.39 37.90
N THR A 291 4.38 10.61 38.62
CA THR A 291 4.17 9.16 38.82
C THR A 291 3.24 8.93 40.02
N PRO A 292 2.19 8.08 39.91
CA PRO A 292 1.37 7.69 41.07
C PRO A 292 2.19 6.96 42.15
N ILE A 293 1.92 7.23 43.43
CA ILE A 293 2.59 6.56 44.56
C ILE A 293 2.23 5.07 44.61
N ASN A 294 0.99 4.70 44.26
CA ASN A 294 0.50 3.32 44.26
C ASN A 294 0.84 2.53 42.98
N LEU A 295 1.69 3.07 42.09
CA LEU A 295 1.99 2.44 40.80
C LEU A 295 2.55 1.01 40.96
N ASP A 296 3.39 0.76 41.97
CA ASP A 296 3.99 -0.56 42.18
C ASP A 296 2.92 -1.64 42.47
N ASP A 297 1.84 -1.28 43.19
CA ASP A 297 0.70 -2.18 43.43
C ASP A 297 -0.10 -2.44 42.13
N LEU A 298 -0.27 -1.41 41.29
CA LEU A 298 -0.95 -1.54 40.00
C LEU A 298 -0.16 -2.40 39.00
N ILE A 299 1.16 -2.32 39.03
CA ILE A 299 2.06 -3.19 38.23
C ILE A 299 1.92 -4.64 38.69
N LYS A 300 1.82 -4.89 40.00
CA LYS A 300 1.63 -6.23 40.58
C LYS A 300 0.31 -6.87 40.16
N ASP A 301 -0.76 -6.09 40.02
CA ASP A 301 -2.07 -6.56 39.56
C ASP A 301 -2.14 -6.77 38.03
N ALA A 302 -1.19 -6.23 37.26
CA ALA A 302 -1.23 -6.20 35.80
C ALA A 302 -1.35 -7.58 35.13
N PRO A 303 -0.65 -8.65 35.56
CA PRO A 303 -0.74 -9.98 34.94
C PRO A 303 -2.13 -10.62 35.00
N HIS A 304 -3.00 -10.16 35.90
CA HIS A 304 -4.37 -10.65 36.05
C HIS A 304 -5.38 -9.93 35.15
N ARG A 305 -5.05 -8.74 34.64
CA ARG A 305 -6.01 -7.84 33.98
C ARG A 305 -5.66 -7.54 32.53
N TYR A 306 -4.37 -7.52 32.20
CA TYR A 306 -3.90 -7.08 30.89
C TYR A 306 -3.12 -8.16 30.17
N ARG A 307 -3.07 -8.04 28.85
CA ARG A 307 -2.07 -8.70 28.01
C ARG A 307 -0.74 -7.98 28.17
N LEU A 308 0.39 -8.69 28.02
CA LEU A 308 1.73 -8.12 28.22
C LEU A 308 2.02 -6.92 27.30
N ASP A 309 1.58 -6.97 26.04
CA ASP A 309 1.73 -5.88 25.07
C ASP A 309 0.93 -4.63 25.46
N ASP A 310 -0.30 -4.82 25.92
CA ASP A 310 -1.17 -3.74 26.37
C ASP A 310 -0.61 -3.07 27.65
N ALA A 311 -0.17 -3.87 28.62
CA ALA A 311 0.46 -3.38 29.84
C ALA A 311 1.78 -2.64 29.56
N ALA A 312 2.61 -3.14 28.64
CA ALA A 312 3.84 -2.46 28.23
C ALA A 312 3.55 -1.15 27.46
N ALA A 313 2.47 -1.08 26.67
CA ALA A 313 2.07 0.14 25.99
C ALA A 313 1.57 1.21 26.98
N LEU A 314 0.78 0.83 27.98
CA LEU A 314 0.41 1.69 29.11
C LEU A 314 1.66 2.13 29.89
N GLY A 315 2.61 1.20 30.07
CA GLY A 315 3.88 1.45 30.71
C GLY A 315 4.68 2.57 30.07
N LYS A 316 4.81 2.50 28.74
CA LYS A 316 5.48 3.54 27.94
C LYS A 316 4.76 4.89 28.00
N LYS A 317 3.42 4.90 28.09
CA LYS A 317 2.66 6.16 28.24
C LYS A 317 2.96 6.83 29.57
N ILE A 318 2.98 6.07 30.67
CA ILE A 318 3.34 6.60 31.99
C ILE A 318 4.79 7.10 31.97
N ALA A 319 5.73 6.32 31.44
CA ALA A 319 7.13 6.71 31.34
C ALA A 319 7.34 8.00 30.52
N ALA A 320 6.60 8.19 29.43
CA ALA A 320 6.69 9.37 28.57
C ALA A 320 6.30 10.68 29.27
N HIS A 321 5.41 10.61 30.26
CA HIS A 321 4.90 11.78 30.97
C HIS A 321 5.48 11.96 32.38
N ALA A 322 5.80 10.86 33.07
CA ALA A 322 6.25 10.87 34.46
C ALA A 322 7.75 10.53 34.63
N GLY A 323 8.43 10.11 33.57
CA GLY A 323 9.89 9.97 33.52
C GLY A 323 10.48 8.70 34.13
N ARG A 324 9.67 7.79 34.71
CA ARG A 324 10.11 6.48 35.23
C ARG A 324 9.72 5.37 34.24
N ASP A 325 10.70 4.62 33.74
CA ASP A 325 10.47 3.35 33.03
C ASP A 325 10.37 2.21 34.05
N PHE A 326 9.34 1.40 33.93
CA PHE A 326 9.05 0.25 34.80
C PHE A 326 8.79 -1.02 33.98
N THR A 327 9.31 -1.06 32.75
CA THR A 327 9.21 -2.24 31.88
C THR A 327 9.85 -3.47 32.53
N GLU A 328 10.96 -3.29 33.27
CA GLU A 328 11.62 -4.37 34.02
C GLU A 328 10.74 -4.88 35.17
N ASP A 329 10.21 -3.98 36.00
CA ASP A 329 9.28 -4.28 37.11
C ASP A 329 8.04 -5.04 36.59
N LEU A 330 7.50 -4.61 35.44
CA LEU A 330 6.37 -5.26 34.77
C LEU A 330 6.73 -6.68 34.32
N LEU A 331 7.86 -6.86 33.63
CA LEU A 331 8.31 -8.18 33.18
C LEU A 331 8.56 -9.12 34.34
N GLN A 332 9.08 -8.62 35.47
CA GLN A 332 9.25 -9.40 36.70
C GLN A 332 7.90 -9.90 37.23
N GLN A 333 6.88 -9.06 37.31
CA GLN A 333 5.56 -9.48 37.80
C GLN A 333 4.89 -10.52 36.89
N TYR A 334 5.03 -10.39 35.58
CA TYR A 334 4.56 -11.41 34.64
C TYR A 334 5.33 -12.73 34.78
N ASP A 335 6.63 -12.70 35.09
CA ASP A 335 7.42 -13.90 35.35
C ASP A 335 6.99 -14.58 36.65
N GLU A 336 6.95 -13.84 37.76
CA GLU A 336 6.58 -14.36 39.10
C GLU A 336 5.18 -14.99 39.12
N GLN A 337 4.23 -14.38 38.42
CA GLN A 337 2.81 -14.79 38.43
C GLN A 337 2.40 -15.59 37.19
N TYR A 338 3.37 -16.06 36.40
CA TYR A 338 3.11 -16.74 35.12
C TYR A 338 2.16 -17.94 35.27
N ASP A 339 2.41 -18.82 36.24
CA ASP A 339 1.63 -20.06 36.40
C ASP A 339 0.21 -19.80 36.96
N GLN A 340 -0.01 -18.66 37.63
CA GLN A 340 -1.28 -18.33 38.28
C GLN A 340 -2.20 -17.51 37.37
N ALA A 341 -1.64 -16.59 36.58
CA ALA A 341 -2.39 -15.67 35.73
C ALA A 341 -1.69 -15.36 34.40
N GLY A 342 -0.36 -15.20 34.42
CA GLY A 342 0.39 -14.73 33.24
C GLY A 342 0.33 -15.66 32.02
N ALA A 343 0.14 -16.97 32.20
CA ALA A 343 0.04 -17.93 31.09
C ALA A 343 -1.13 -17.61 30.14
N GLY A 344 -2.22 -16.99 30.59
CA GLY A 344 -3.31 -16.55 29.70
C GLY A 344 -2.97 -15.30 28.87
N HIS A 345 -1.96 -14.55 29.29
CA HIS A 345 -1.73 -13.16 28.91
C HIS A 345 -0.36 -12.88 28.28
N VAL A 346 0.46 -13.93 28.11
CA VAL A 346 1.80 -13.92 27.49
C VAL A 346 1.83 -14.83 26.25
N ASP A 347 2.41 -14.36 25.15
CA ASP A 347 2.67 -15.13 23.94
C ASP A 347 3.98 -14.69 23.23
N MET A 348 4.41 -15.45 22.22
CA MET A 348 5.63 -15.15 21.46
C MET A 348 5.60 -13.79 20.72
N GLN A 349 4.45 -13.36 20.21
CA GLN A 349 4.36 -12.07 19.52
C GLN A 349 4.56 -10.92 20.49
N GLN A 350 3.97 -11.02 21.67
CA GLN A 350 4.12 -10.06 22.76
C GLN A 350 5.56 -10.02 23.27
N LEU A 351 6.17 -11.17 23.55
CA LEU A 351 7.56 -11.24 24.01
C LEU A 351 8.56 -10.69 22.99
N ALA A 352 8.27 -10.81 21.68
CA ALA A 352 9.08 -10.17 20.64
C ALA A 352 8.90 -8.64 20.60
N GLY A 353 7.70 -8.14 20.93
CA GLY A 353 7.37 -6.71 20.98
C GLY A 353 7.89 -5.99 22.23
N VAL A 354 7.91 -6.68 23.37
CA VAL A 354 8.39 -6.19 24.68
C VAL A 354 9.75 -6.84 24.99
N HIS A 355 10.64 -6.88 24.00
CA HIS A 355 11.94 -7.51 24.19
C HIS A 355 12.81 -6.70 25.15
N SER A 356 13.46 -7.41 26.06
CA SER A 356 14.47 -6.87 26.97
C SER A 356 15.63 -7.87 27.10
N SER A 357 16.76 -7.41 27.63
CA SER A 357 17.90 -8.25 28.01
C SER A 357 17.79 -8.82 29.43
N ASP A 358 16.70 -8.51 30.14
CA ASP A 358 16.50 -8.90 31.54
C ASP A 358 16.26 -10.39 31.73
N GLN A 359 16.54 -10.86 32.95
CA GLN A 359 16.36 -12.27 33.32
C GLN A 359 14.88 -12.67 33.28
N SER A 360 13.97 -11.80 33.71
CA SER A 360 12.52 -12.05 33.72
C SER A 360 11.98 -12.33 32.31
N TRP A 361 12.43 -11.56 31.31
CA TRP A 361 12.08 -11.81 29.91
C TRP A 361 12.62 -13.16 29.41
N SER A 362 13.85 -13.50 29.78
CA SER A 362 14.45 -14.80 29.42
C SER A 362 13.69 -15.97 30.05
N ASN A 363 13.26 -15.83 31.30
CA ASN A 363 12.46 -16.84 32.02
C ASN A 363 11.08 -17.01 31.39
N LEU A 364 10.42 -15.91 31.00
CA LEU A 364 9.14 -15.92 30.29
C LEU A 364 9.23 -16.68 28.96
N ILE A 365 10.32 -16.50 28.20
CA ILE A 365 10.56 -17.30 26.99
C ILE A 365 10.69 -18.79 27.32
N ASP A 366 11.42 -19.15 28.37
CA ASP A 366 11.58 -20.56 28.74
C ASP A 366 10.26 -21.19 29.21
N LYS A 367 9.44 -20.43 29.94
CA LYS A 367 8.10 -20.84 30.37
C LYS A 367 7.16 -21.02 29.18
N GLU A 368 7.12 -20.06 28.24
CA GLU A 368 6.30 -20.19 27.03
C GLU A 368 6.81 -21.30 26.09
N THR A 369 8.13 -21.48 25.98
CA THR A 369 8.71 -22.59 25.21
C THR A 369 8.25 -23.94 25.76
N ARG A 370 8.30 -24.12 27.09
CA ARG A 370 7.83 -25.35 27.74
C ARG A 370 6.34 -25.56 27.53
N ARG A 371 5.53 -24.51 27.71
CA ARG A 371 4.09 -24.57 27.47
C ARG A 371 3.76 -24.99 26.04
N MET A 372 4.40 -24.38 25.04
CA MET A 372 4.20 -24.77 23.63
C MET A 372 4.58 -26.24 23.36
N LEU A 373 5.64 -26.74 23.98
CA LEU A 373 6.03 -28.14 23.87
C LEU A 373 5.05 -29.08 24.57
N GLU A 374 4.44 -28.67 25.68
CA GLU A 374 3.40 -29.43 26.40
C GLU A 374 2.07 -29.42 25.64
N ASP A 375 1.64 -28.26 25.15
CA ASP A 375 0.46 -28.09 24.29
C ASP A 375 0.56 -28.91 23.01
N ALA A 376 1.78 -29.09 22.48
CA ALA A 376 1.97 -29.96 21.32
C ALA A 376 1.56 -31.41 21.63
N LYS A 377 1.85 -31.92 22.83
CA LYS A 377 1.57 -33.31 23.22
C LYS A 377 0.08 -33.63 23.30
N THR A 378 -0.76 -32.63 23.55
CA THR A 378 -2.22 -32.81 23.66
C THR A 378 -2.95 -32.66 22.32
N ARG A 379 -2.25 -32.25 21.25
CA ARG A 379 -2.83 -32.03 19.92
C ARG A 379 -2.77 -33.27 19.03
N SER A 380 -3.66 -33.32 18.04
CA SER A 380 -3.73 -34.39 17.04
C SER A 380 -2.51 -34.44 16.10
N SER A 381 -1.88 -33.29 15.84
CA SER A 381 -0.68 -33.17 14.99
C SER A 381 0.42 -32.34 15.69
N PRO A 382 1.15 -32.93 16.66
CA PRO A 382 2.15 -32.20 17.45
C PRO A 382 3.28 -31.59 16.61
N SER A 383 3.80 -32.35 15.63
CA SER A 383 4.89 -31.90 14.76
C SER A 383 4.51 -30.70 13.88
N ASP A 384 3.30 -30.71 13.29
CA ASP A 384 2.80 -29.62 12.46
C ASP A 384 2.55 -28.34 13.26
N PHE A 385 2.01 -28.48 14.48
CA PHE A 385 1.85 -27.36 15.40
C PHE A 385 3.20 -26.70 15.72
N LEU A 386 4.22 -27.50 16.07
CA LEU A 386 5.56 -26.97 16.38
C LEU A 386 6.26 -26.37 15.16
N LYS A 387 6.08 -26.94 13.96
CA LYS A 387 6.56 -26.34 12.69
C LYS A 387 5.91 -24.98 12.43
N SER A 388 4.61 -24.86 12.68
CA SER A 388 3.88 -23.59 12.55
C SER A 388 4.41 -22.54 13.52
N LYS A 389 4.60 -22.91 14.80
CA LYS A 389 5.17 -22.03 15.83
C LYS A 389 6.62 -21.63 15.52
N LEU A 390 7.43 -22.55 15.01
CA LEU A 390 8.78 -22.27 14.53
C LEU A 390 8.76 -21.25 13.37
N GLY A 391 7.87 -21.43 12.39
CA GLY A 391 7.69 -20.48 11.29
C GLY A 391 7.30 -19.08 11.77
N GLN A 392 6.35 -18.98 12.70
CA GLN A 392 5.97 -17.71 13.34
C GLN A 392 7.17 -17.06 14.06
N SER A 393 7.90 -17.84 14.85
CA SER A 393 9.08 -17.34 15.58
C SER A 393 10.22 -16.88 14.65
N ALA A 394 10.34 -17.47 13.45
CA ALA A 394 11.34 -17.09 12.47
C ALA A 394 11.06 -15.70 11.89
N GLN A 395 9.79 -15.38 11.62
CA GLN A 395 9.35 -14.06 11.16
C GLN A 395 9.53 -12.99 12.25
N LEU A 396 9.26 -13.33 13.50
CA LEU A 396 9.37 -12.39 14.62
C LEU A 396 10.82 -12.03 14.99
N LYS A 397 11.80 -12.84 14.57
CA LYS A 397 13.23 -12.61 14.85
C LYS A 397 13.73 -11.25 14.33
N GLU A 398 13.16 -10.75 13.24
CA GLU A 398 13.55 -9.45 12.64
C GLU A 398 13.21 -8.25 13.54
N ARG A 399 12.33 -8.44 14.53
CA ARG A 399 11.91 -7.38 15.47
C ARG A 399 12.82 -7.22 16.68
N LEU A 400 13.79 -8.12 16.88
CA LEU A 400 14.69 -8.12 18.04
C LEU A 400 15.89 -7.20 17.77
N THR A 401 16.06 -6.14 18.55
CA THR A 401 17.09 -5.10 18.28
C THR A 401 18.37 -5.26 19.11
N GLU A 402 18.30 -5.92 20.28
CA GLU A 402 19.42 -6.05 21.22
C GLU A 402 20.32 -7.27 20.91
N ARG A 403 21.54 -7.33 21.50
CA ARG A 403 22.54 -8.38 21.17
C ARG A 403 22.32 -9.72 21.89
N THR A 404 21.70 -9.74 23.06
CA THR A 404 21.49 -10.93 23.92
C THR A 404 20.15 -11.62 23.64
N THR A 405 19.11 -10.84 23.42
CA THR A 405 17.75 -11.25 23.00
C THR A 405 17.73 -12.25 21.82
N PRO A 406 18.56 -12.13 20.77
CA PRO A 406 18.57 -13.05 19.64
C PRO A 406 19.25 -14.38 19.95
N LEU A 407 20.05 -14.49 21.02
CA LEU A 407 20.60 -15.78 21.47
C LEU A 407 19.50 -16.60 22.15
N LYS A 408 18.79 -16.00 23.12
CA LYS A 408 17.70 -16.67 23.82
C LYS A 408 16.56 -17.07 22.90
N TRP A 409 16.20 -16.18 21.97
CA TRP A 409 15.22 -16.49 20.91
C TRP A 409 15.65 -17.68 20.05
N ARG A 410 16.95 -17.83 19.79
CA ARG A 410 17.50 -18.97 19.04
C ARG A 410 17.40 -20.27 19.81
N GLU A 411 17.58 -20.25 21.12
CA GLU A 411 17.41 -21.43 21.98
C GLU A 411 15.96 -21.92 21.92
N MET A 412 14.98 -21.03 22.05
CA MET A 412 13.57 -21.36 21.86
C MET A 412 13.32 -21.97 20.47
N GLN A 413 13.81 -21.32 19.41
CA GLN A 413 13.68 -21.83 18.04
C GLN A 413 14.28 -23.24 17.88
N GLN A 414 15.43 -23.49 18.51
CA GLN A 414 16.09 -24.79 18.49
C GLN A 414 15.28 -25.85 19.26
N ALA A 415 14.72 -25.49 20.41
CA ALA A 415 13.85 -26.36 21.19
C ALA A 415 12.58 -26.74 20.41
N LEU A 416 11.93 -25.77 19.75
CA LEU A 416 10.78 -26.03 18.88
C LEU A 416 11.14 -26.94 17.68
N ALA A 417 12.29 -26.72 17.05
CA ALA A 417 12.76 -27.54 15.93
C ALA A 417 13.06 -28.99 16.36
N ASN A 418 13.66 -29.16 17.55
CA ASN A 418 13.92 -30.49 18.11
C ASN A 418 12.61 -31.18 18.50
N GLY A 419 11.70 -30.50 19.21
CA GLY A 419 10.39 -31.04 19.58
C GLY A 419 9.55 -31.44 18.37
N ALA A 420 9.60 -30.66 17.29
CA ALA A 420 8.89 -30.99 16.05
C ALA A 420 9.36 -32.34 15.46
N VAL A 421 10.66 -32.65 15.55
CA VAL A 421 11.24 -33.92 15.10
C VAL A 421 10.92 -35.08 16.05
N GLU A 422 10.94 -34.83 17.36
CA GLU A 422 10.65 -35.86 18.37
C GLU A 422 9.25 -36.45 18.21
N HIS A 423 8.28 -35.64 17.80
CA HIS A 423 6.87 -36.05 17.65
C HIS A 423 6.49 -36.54 16.24
N VAL A 424 7.46 -36.76 15.35
CA VAL A 424 7.18 -37.28 13.99
C VAL A 424 6.68 -38.73 14.04
N ALA A 425 5.66 -39.04 13.24
CA ALA A 425 5.06 -40.38 13.18
C ALA A 425 5.60 -41.27 12.05
N THR A 426 6.14 -40.71 10.96
CA THR A 426 6.56 -41.48 9.76
C THR A 426 7.93 -41.07 9.23
N LYS A 427 8.61 -41.97 8.50
CA LYS A 427 9.89 -41.71 7.83
C LYS A 427 9.82 -40.52 6.87
N THR A 428 8.73 -40.42 6.11
CA THR A 428 8.49 -39.33 5.15
C THR A 428 8.30 -38.00 5.85
N ASP A 429 7.55 -38.00 6.95
CA ASP A 429 7.32 -36.80 7.77
C ASP A 429 8.62 -36.34 8.48
N LEU A 430 9.53 -37.25 8.83
CA LEU A 430 10.84 -36.87 9.39
C LEU A 430 11.65 -36.07 8.38
N ARG A 431 11.75 -36.57 7.14
CA ARG A 431 12.46 -35.90 6.04
C ARG A 431 11.86 -34.52 5.76
N GLN A 432 10.53 -34.45 5.68
CA GLN A 432 9.83 -33.20 5.41
C GLN A 432 9.96 -32.20 6.56
N THR A 433 9.92 -32.66 7.81
CA THR A 433 10.04 -31.83 9.01
C THR A 433 11.44 -31.25 9.14
N VAL A 434 12.50 -32.04 8.96
CA VAL A 434 13.89 -31.53 8.95
C VAL A 434 14.10 -30.49 7.84
N LYS A 435 13.59 -30.76 6.63
CA LYS A 435 13.62 -29.80 5.51
C LYS A 435 12.88 -28.50 5.83
N THR A 436 11.72 -28.60 6.46
CA THR A 436 10.90 -27.45 6.83
C THR A 436 11.58 -26.60 7.92
N CYS A 437 12.13 -27.22 8.96
CA CYS A 437 12.92 -26.52 9.98
C CYS A 437 14.13 -25.79 9.35
N SER A 438 14.86 -26.46 8.44
CA SER A 438 15.99 -25.86 7.73
C SER A 438 15.59 -24.64 6.91
N ARG A 439 14.44 -24.66 6.23
CA ARG A 439 13.88 -23.50 5.52
C ARG A 439 13.59 -22.31 6.47
N PHE A 440 13.19 -22.58 7.71
CA PHE A 440 13.02 -21.56 8.75
C PHE A 440 14.33 -21.15 9.43
N GLY A 441 15.48 -21.60 8.92
CA GLY A 441 16.81 -21.21 9.38
C GLY A 441 17.30 -21.96 10.63
N ARG A 442 16.67 -23.09 10.99
CA ARG A 442 17.05 -23.92 12.16
C ARG A 442 17.13 -25.38 11.78
N ILE A 443 18.30 -25.98 12.00
CA ILE A 443 18.50 -27.40 11.77
C ILE A 443 18.28 -28.11 13.11
N PRO A 444 17.37 -29.10 13.20
CA PRO A 444 17.23 -29.92 14.40
C PRO A 444 18.55 -30.58 14.78
N SER A 445 18.78 -30.83 16.07
CA SER A 445 20.06 -31.38 16.53
C SER A 445 20.31 -32.78 15.93
N GLU A 446 21.58 -33.09 15.63
CA GLU A 446 21.95 -34.39 15.07
C GLU A 446 21.45 -35.55 15.93
N LYS A 447 21.59 -35.42 17.26
CA LYS A 447 21.11 -36.39 18.23
C LYS A 447 19.60 -36.64 18.06
N THR A 448 18.80 -35.57 18.04
CA THR A 448 17.34 -35.66 17.91
C THR A 448 16.90 -36.34 16.61
N VAL A 449 17.56 -36.03 15.48
CA VAL A 449 17.25 -36.66 14.18
C VAL A 449 17.65 -38.14 14.16
N ARG A 450 18.79 -38.50 14.75
CA ARG A 450 19.22 -39.91 14.89
C ARG A 450 18.24 -40.70 15.75
N ASP A 451 17.82 -40.15 16.89
CA ASP A 451 16.91 -40.81 17.81
C ASP A 451 15.53 -41.03 17.16
N ALA A 452 14.99 -40.01 16.48
CA ALA A 452 13.75 -40.12 15.72
C ALA A 452 13.87 -41.12 14.54
N GLY A 453 14.97 -41.09 13.80
CA GLY A 453 15.23 -42.02 12.70
C GLY A 453 15.30 -43.47 13.15
N LYS A 454 15.98 -43.75 14.28
CA LYS A 454 16.05 -45.08 14.89
C LYS A 454 14.66 -45.54 15.36
N ARG A 455 13.89 -44.66 16.02
CA ARG A 455 12.51 -44.93 16.44
C ARG A 455 11.59 -45.32 15.27
N LEU A 456 11.82 -44.73 14.09
CA LEU A 456 11.04 -44.97 12.87
C LEU A 456 11.60 -46.11 12.00
N GLY A 457 12.61 -46.85 12.47
CA GLY A 457 13.21 -47.97 11.76
C GLY A 457 13.95 -47.57 10.48
N MET A 458 14.54 -46.37 10.44
CA MET A 458 15.39 -45.93 9.34
C MET A 458 16.77 -46.58 9.42
N THR A 459 17.37 -46.94 8.29
CA THR A 459 18.76 -47.42 8.25
C THR A 459 19.73 -46.29 8.56
N GLU A 460 20.97 -46.62 8.98
CA GLU A 460 22.00 -45.58 9.18
C GLU A 460 22.27 -44.78 7.89
N SER A 461 22.15 -45.39 6.71
CA SER A 461 22.22 -44.66 5.44
C SER A 461 21.05 -43.67 5.26
N GLU A 462 19.81 -44.09 5.57
CA GLU A 462 18.63 -43.22 5.52
C GLU A 462 18.70 -42.07 6.55
N ILE A 463 19.27 -42.32 7.74
CA ILE A 463 19.45 -41.30 8.77
C ILE A 463 20.54 -40.30 8.34
N LEU A 464 21.65 -40.79 7.80
CA LEU A 464 22.70 -39.95 7.25
C LEU A 464 22.23 -39.12 6.04
N GLU A 465 21.31 -39.64 5.22
CA GLU A 465 20.65 -38.87 4.15
C GLU A 465 19.87 -37.66 4.68
N VAL A 466 19.26 -37.77 5.87
CA VAL A 466 18.57 -36.65 6.52
C VAL A 466 19.55 -35.67 7.16
N LEU A 467 20.68 -36.17 7.67
CA LEU A 467 21.68 -35.37 8.38
C LEU A 467 22.65 -34.64 7.45
N ASN A 468 23.02 -35.22 6.30
CA ASN A 468 24.03 -34.66 5.40
C ASN A 468 24.00 -35.28 3.99
N PRO A 469 23.45 -34.63 2.94
CA PRO A 469 23.40 -35.16 1.59
C PRO A 469 24.80 -35.15 0.94
N SER A 470 25.61 -36.17 1.23
CA SER A 470 27.00 -36.22 0.78
C SER A 470 27.15 -36.86 -0.61
N PHE A 471 28.16 -36.40 -1.37
CA PHE A 471 28.64 -36.97 -2.63
C PHE A 471 28.66 -38.51 -2.67
N LYS A 472 29.07 -39.15 -1.56
CA LYS A 472 29.16 -40.62 -1.44
C LYS A 472 27.80 -41.31 -1.57
N VAL A 473 26.74 -40.70 -1.06
CA VAL A 473 25.37 -41.25 -1.14
C VAL A 473 24.90 -41.23 -2.59
N ILE A 474 25.05 -40.08 -3.27
CA ILE A 474 24.62 -39.93 -4.66
C ILE A 474 25.41 -40.87 -5.57
N LYS A 475 26.73 -40.98 -5.35
CA LYS A 475 27.59 -41.92 -6.06
C LYS A 475 27.10 -43.36 -5.89
N SER A 476 26.82 -43.79 -4.66
CA SER A 476 26.32 -45.14 -4.38
C SER A 476 24.98 -45.44 -5.06
N LEU A 477 24.06 -44.47 -5.10
CA LEU A 477 22.77 -44.62 -5.79
C LEU A 477 22.94 -44.80 -7.31
N ILE A 478 23.87 -44.06 -7.93
CA ILE A 478 24.19 -44.22 -9.35
C ILE A 478 24.90 -45.56 -9.60
N GLU A 479 25.79 -46.00 -8.69
CA GLU A 479 26.44 -47.32 -8.77
C GLU A 479 25.43 -48.48 -8.69
N GLN A 480 24.36 -48.31 -7.92
CA GLN A 480 23.23 -49.24 -7.80
C GLN A 480 22.20 -49.15 -8.94
N ASP A 481 22.47 -48.34 -9.97
CA ASP A 481 21.58 -48.06 -11.12
C ASP A 481 20.17 -47.58 -10.73
N VAL A 482 20.06 -46.73 -9.71
CA VAL A 482 18.79 -46.08 -9.38
C VAL A 482 18.42 -45.10 -10.51
N ARG A 483 17.25 -45.30 -11.15
CA ARG A 483 16.76 -44.50 -12.29
C ARG A 483 15.66 -43.49 -11.93
N ASP A 484 15.56 -43.15 -10.65
CA ASP A 484 14.60 -42.17 -10.15
C ASP A 484 15.17 -40.75 -10.29
N PHE A 485 14.68 -40.03 -11.31
CA PHE A 485 15.10 -38.66 -11.60
C PHE A 485 14.82 -37.71 -10.43
N GLU A 486 13.60 -37.74 -9.86
CA GLU A 486 13.21 -36.78 -8.82
C GLU A 486 14.04 -36.97 -7.56
N ARG A 487 14.27 -38.23 -7.17
CA ARG A 487 15.12 -38.56 -6.02
C ARG A 487 16.55 -38.05 -6.22
N LEU A 488 17.15 -38.31 -7.38
CA LEU A 488 18.51 -37.89 -7.68
C LEU A 488 18.64 -36.36 -7.79
N HIS A 489 17.68 -35.71 -8.46
CA HIS A 489 17.69 -34.25 -8.64
C HIS A 489 17.55 -33.53 -7.29
N ASN A 490 16.64 -33.99 -6.42
CA ASN A 490 16.49 -33.42 -5.08
C ASN A 490 17.79 -33.53 -4.26
N LEU A 491 18.43 -34.70 -4.26
CA LEU A 491 19.70 -34.89 -3.55
C LEU A 491 20.80 -33.98 -4.13
N LEU A 492 20.98 -33.97 -5.45
CA LEU A 492 21.99 -33.15 -6.15
C LEU A 492 21.80 -31.65 -5.91
N SER A 493 20.55 -31.16 -5.92
CA SER A 493 20.23 -29.75 -5.68
C SER A 493 20.56 -29.27 -4.26
N THR A 494 20.56 -30.19 -3.29
CA THR A 494 20.86 -29.89 -1.87
C THR A 494 22.30 -30.17 -1.46
N ALA A 495 23.02 -31.00 -2.20
CA ALA A 495 24.34 -31.52 -1.82
C ALA A 495 25.50 -30.52 -2.01
N ASN A 496 25.26 -29.37 -2.65
CA ASN A 496 26.24 -28.31 -2.92
C ASN A 496 27.62 -28.84 -3.40
N LEU A 497 27.59 -29.74 -4.39
CA LEU A 497 28.76 -30.49 -4.86
C LEU A 497 29.73 -29.62 -5.67
N MET A 498 31.03 -29.94 -5.60
CA MET A 498 32.05 -29.34 -6.45
C MET A 498 31.90 -29.79 -7.92
N GLN A 499 32.34 -28.96 -8.86
CA GLN A 499 32.26 -29.28 -10.29
C GLN A 499 33.01 -30.56 -10.68
N SER A 500 34.12 -30.88 -10.00
CA SER A 500 34.85 -32.15 -10.18
C SER A 500 34.02 -33.36 -9.75
N GLN A 501 33.28 -33.24 -8.65
CA GLN A 501 32.38 -34.29 -8.14
C GLN A 501 31.18 -34.50 -9.07
N LEU A 502 30.56 -33.41 -9.54
CA LEU A 502 29.48 -33.50 -10.53
C LEU A 502 29.94 -34.18 -11.83
N ARG A 503 31.17 -33.89 -12.26
CA ARG A 503 31.76 -34.54 -13.43
C ARG A 503 32.00 -36.03 -13.21
N GLU A 504 32.51 -36.42 -12.04
CA GLU A 504 32.69 -37.84 -11.69
C GLU A 504 31.35 -38.60 -11.65
N LEU A 505 30.31 -38.00 -11.06
CA LEU A 505 28.96 -38.57 -11.06
C LEU A 505 28.39 -38.67 -12.48
N ALA A 506 28.64 -37.68 -13.34
CA ALA A 506 28.18 -37.69 -14.72
C ALA A 506 28.92 -38.74 -15.57
N ASP A 507 30.23 -38.90 -15.37
CA ASP A 507 31.03 -39.92 -16.04
C ASP A 507 30.56 -41.33 -15.62
N LEU A 508 30.29 -41.54 -14.34
CA LEU A 508 29.71 -42.77 -13.81
C LEU A 508 28.31 -43.04 -14.37
N ALA A 509 27.43 -42.02 -14.40
CA ALA A 509 26.09 -42.15 -14.94
C ALA A 509 26.10 -42.46 -16.45
N ALA A 510 27.04 -41.87 -17.21
CA ALA A 510 27.22 -42.17 -18.62
C ALA A 510 27.72 -43.61 -18.85
N GLN A 511 28.68 -44.09 -18.04
CA GLN A 511 29.16 -45.49 -18.09
C GLN A 511 28.04 -46.51 -17.81
N ARG A 512 27.13 -46.16 -16.90
CA ARG A 512 25.97 -47.00 -16.53
C ARG A 512 24.78 -46.86 -17.46
N GLU A 513 24.87 -46.02 -18.48
CA GLU A 513 23.75 -45.67 -19.36
C GLU A 513 22.50 -45.18 -18.59
N ASN A 514 22.71 -44.50 -17.46
CA ASN A 514 21.63 -44.01 -16.60
C ASN A 514 21.21 -42.60 -17.02
N GLN A 515 20.22 -42.54 -17.92
CA GLN A 515 19.67 -41.29 -18.45
C GLN A 515 19.07 -40.39 -17.36
N SER A 516 18.37 -40.97 -16.36
CA SER A 516 17.76 -40.20 -15.26
C SER A 516 18.79 -39.50 -14.40
N ALA A 517 19.89 -40.18 -14.06
CA ALA A 517 21.00 -39.61 -13.32
C ALA A 517 21.72 -38.50 -14.11
N LEU A 518 21.98 -38.74 -15.41
CA LEU A 518 22.56 -37.71 -16.29
C LEU A 518 21.66 -36.47 -16.38
N GLY A 519 20.34 -36.65 -16.54
CA GLY A 519 19.37 -35.57 -16.53
C GLY A 519 19.39 -34.79 -15.22
N ALA A 520 19.34 -35.49 -14.08
CA ALA A 520 19.35 -34.87 -12.75
C ALA A 520 20.61 -34.02 -12.51
N ILE A 521 21.77 -34.49 -12.98
CA ILE A 521 23.04 -33.74 -12.95
C ILE A 521 22.99 -32.57 -13.93
N ALA A 522 22.42 -32.74 -15.12
CA ALA A 522 22.31 -31.69 -16.13
C ALA A 522 21.50 -30.48 -15.67
N HIS A 523 20.51 -30.69 -14.79
CA HIS A 523 19.77 -29.61 -14.13
C HIS A 523 20.58 -28.81 -13.09
N VAL A 524 21.72 -29.32 -12.65
CA VAL A 524 22.65 -28.62 -11.74
C VAL A 524 23.85 -28.05 -12.51
N ASP A 525 24.51 -28.86 -13.34
CA ASP A 525 25.57 -28.43 -14.25
C ASP A 525 25.48 -29.21 -15.58
N PHE A 526 24.89 -28.56 -16.59
CA PHE A 526 24.75 -29.12 -17.94
C PHE A 526 26.10 -29.45 -18.60
N GLY A 527 27.14 -28.66 -18.31
CA GLY A 527 28.46 -28.86 -18.89
C GLY A 527 29.13 -30.13 -18.37
N ALA A 528 28.98 -30.41 -17.07
CA ALA A 528 29.43 -31.66 -16.46
C ALA A 528 28.66 -32.87 -17.03
N ALA A 529 27.34 -32.76 -17.16
CA ALA A 529 26.50 -33.83 -17.71
C ALA A 529 26.82 -34.13 -19.19
N ALA A 530 26.89 -33.11 -20.04
CA ALA A 530 27.16 -33.24 -21.47
C ALA A 530 28.64 -33.54 -21.81
N GLY A 531 29.53 -33.54 -20.81
CA GLY A 531 30.95 -33.82 -21.00
C GLY A 531 31.70 -32.73 -21.75
N LEU A 532 31.27 -31.46 -21.65
CA LEU A 532 31.90 -30.35 -22.36
C LEU A 532 33.38 -30.21 -21.91
N ARG A 533 34.30 -30.20 -22.88
CA ARG A 533 35.73 -29.92 -22.64
C ARG A 533 36.12 -28.63 -23.33
N ARG A 534 37.01 -27.89 -22.66
CA ARG A 534 37.57 -26.64 -23.17
C ARG A 534 38.78 -27.00 -24.03
N SER A 535 38.64 -26.91 -25.35
CA SER A 535 39.74 -27.03 -26.29
C SER A 535 40.32 -25.63 -26.57
N VAL A 536 41.64 -25.55 -26.64
CA VAL A 536 42.35 -24.32 -27.00
C VAL A 536 43.09 -24.60 -28.30
N THR A 537 42.56 -24.07 -29.39
CA THR A 537 43.16 -24.20 -30.71
C THR A 537 43.94 -22.93 -31.02
N TYR A 538 45.22 -23.09 -31.38
CA TYR A 538 46.07 -21.99 -31.81
C TYR A 538 45.95 -21.84 -33.32
N ASP A 539 45.43 -20.70 -33.76
CA ASP A 539 45.43 -20.33 -35.17
C ASP A 539 46.80 -19.74 -35.57
N TYR A 540 47.22 -19.96 -36.82
CA TYR A 540 48.51 -19.51 -37.38
C TYR A 540 48.68 -17.97 -37.41
N GLY A 541 47.64 -17.21 -37.05
CA GLY A 541 47.64 -15.76 -36.85
C GLY A 541 47.68 -15.29 -35.38
N GLY A 542 47.92 -16.17 -34.41
CA GLY A 542 48.04 -15.80 -32.99
C GLY A 542 46.71 -15.47 -32.29
N LYS A 543 45.57 -15.66 -32.95
CA LYS A 543 44.25 -15.57 -32.30
C LYS A 543 43.93 -16.89 -31.60
N VAL A 544 43.78 -16.83 -30.28
CA VAL A 544 43.34 -17.96 -29.47
C VAL A 544 41.85 -18.17 -29.69
N GLN A 545 41.48 -19.23 -30.41
CA GLN A 545 40.07 -19.60 -30.58
C GLN A 545 39.72 -20.67 -29.54
N ARG A 546 38.92 -20.27 -28.55
CA ARG A 546 38.45 -21.16 -27.48
C ARG A 546 37.21 -21.88 -27.99
N GLN A 547 37.29 -23.18 -28.24
CA GLN A 547 36.17 -23.98 -28.73
C GLN A 547 35.83 -25.06 -27.71
N TRP A 548 34.54 -25.24 -27.47
CA TRP A 548 34.05 -26.32 -26.64
C TRP A 548 33.75 -27.53 -27.52
N GLU A 549 34.25 -28.70 -27.14
CA GLU A 549 33.96 -29.96 -27.82
C GLU A 549 33.15 -30.86 -26.89
N ALA A 550 32.11 -31.50 -27.45
CA ALA A 550 31.39 -32.55 -26.78
C ALA A 550 32.17 -33.87 -26.95
N THR A 551 32.37 -34.61 -25.87
CA THR A 551 33.25 -35.79 -25.88
C THR A 551 32.62 -37.02 -26.53
N ASP A 552 31.29 -37.15 -26.51
CA ASP A 552 30.58 -38.33 -26.98
C ASP A 552 29.12 -37.99 -27.37
N LYS A 553 28.73 -38.32 -28.60
CA LYS A 553 27.37 -38.09 -29.12
C LYS A 553 26.31 -38.87 -28.33
N LYS A 554 26.61 -40.09 -27.90
CA LYS A 554 25.68 -40.94 -27.13
C LYS A 554 25.39 -40.33 -25.76
N ARG A 555 26.42 -39.87 -25.04
CA ARG A 555 26.27 -39.14 -23.78
C ARG A 555 25.43 -37.88 -23.93
N VAL A 556 25.64 -37.10 -24.99
CA VAL A 556 24.85 -35.90 -25.28
C VAL A 556 23.39 -36.23 -25.53
N ASP A 557 23.10 -37.27 -26.33
CA ASP A 557 21.72 -37.73 -26.60
C ASP A 557 21.01 -38.14 -25.30
N MET A 558 21.69 -38.89 -24.43
CA MET A 558 21.17 -39.25 -23.12
C MET A 558 20.93 -38.03 -22.22
N THR A 559 21.86 -37.07 -22.24
CA THR A 559 21.75 -35.85 -21.42
C THR A 559 20.53 -35.03 -21.85
N ILE A 560 20.36 -34.84 -23.15
CA ILE A 560 19.20 -34.15 -23.72
C ILE A 560 17.90 -34.90 -23.40
N GLY A 561 17.88 -36.23 -23.56
CA GLY A 561 16.71 -37.04 -23.22
C GLY A 561 16.36 -36.96 -21.74
N GLY A 562 17.36 -36.89 -20.85
CA GLY A 562 17.18 -36.77 -19.40
C GLY A 562 16.68 -35.39 -18.96
N LEU A 563 17.02 -34.31 -19.67
CA LEU A 563 16.54 -32.95 -19.37
C LEU A 563 15.02 -32.81 -19.44
N LEU A 564 14.36 -33.59 -20.30
CA LEU A 564 12.91 -33.57 -20.44
C LEU A 564 12.19 -34.17 -19.22
N GLY A 565 12.91 -34.91 -18.36
CA GLY A 565 12.37 -35.47 -17.11
C GLY A 565 12.24 -34.45 -15.98
N GLY A 566 12.83 -33.26 -16.09
CA GLY A 566 12.82 -32.24 -15.04
C GLY A 566 12.00 -30.99 -15.36
N PRO A 567 12.04 -29.98 -14.47
CA PRO A 567 11.26 -28.75 -14.65
C PRO A 567 11.65 -28.02 -15.94
N ALA A 568 10.65 -27.73 -16.79
CA ALA A 568 10.86 -27.03 -18.06
C ALA A 568 11.51 -25.64 -17.87
N THR A 569 11.22 -24.96 -16.76
CA THR A 569 11.84 -23.68 -16.38
C THR A 569 13.37 -23.77 -16.28
N ASN A 570 13.88 -24.89 -15.77
CA ASN A 570 15.31 -25.12 -15.63
C ASN A 570 15.98 -25.30 -17.01
N VAL A 571 15.30 -25.88 -18.00
CA VAL A 571 15.84 -26.00 -19.36
C VAL A 571 16.04 -24.63 -20.01
N ILE A 572 15.13 -23.68 -19.76
CA ILE A 572 15.30 -22.28 -20.19
C ILE A 572 16.50 -21.64 -19.50
N LYS A 573 16.67 -21.85 -18.18
CA LYS A 573 17.86 -21.39 -17.44
C LYS A 573 19.15 -21.98 -18.02
N ILE A 574 19.16 -23.27 -18.35
CA ILE A 574 20.30 -23.95 -18.98
C ILE A 574 20.64 -23.31 -20.33
N TRP A 575 19.63 -23.04 -21.17
CA TRP A 575 19.86 -22.35 -22.44
C TRP A 575 20.61 -21.03 -22.25
N PHE A 576 20.10 -20.13 -21.40
CA PHE A 576 20.76 -18.83 -21.18
C PHE A 576 22.14 -18.95 -20.53
N GLY A 577 22.39 -19.99 -19.71
CA GLY A 577 23.69 -20.23 -19.08
C GLY A 577 24.77 -20.82 -19.99
N TYR A 578 24.36 -21.56 -21.03
CA TYR A 578 25.28 -22.35 -21.87
C TYR A 578 25.26 -21.97 -23.36
N ARG A 579 24.27 -21.27 -23.91
CA ARG A 579 24.13 -20.99 -25.38
C ARG A 579 25.38 -20.46 -26.10
N ASP A 580 26.26 -19.76 -25.39
CA ASP A 580 27.51 -19.20 -25.93
C ASP A 580 28.72 -20.14 -25.78
N LYS A 581 28.55 -21.24 -25.04
CA LYS A 581 29.56 -22.26 -24.75
C LYS A 581 29.29 -23.58 -25.48
N LEU A 582 28.17 -23.70 -26.22
CA LEU A 582 27.77 -24.94 -26.87
C LEU A 582 28.31 -25.05 -28.30
N PRO A 583 28.71 -26.26 -28.74
CA PRO A 583 28.96 -26.56 -30.15
C PRO A 583 27.71 -26.27 -31.03
N PRO A 584 27.87 -25.91 -32.32
CA PRO A 584 26.75 -25.53 -33.20
C PRO A 584 25.60 -26.54 -33.25
N GLU A 585 25.89 -27.83 -33.45
CA GLU A 585 24.87 -28.90 -33.53
C GLU A 585 24.08 -29.04 -32.21
N LEU A 586 24.79 -29.00 -31.07
CA LEU A 586 24.16 -29.08 -29.74
C LEU A 586 23.37 -27.81 -29.40
N LYS A 587 23.87 -26.65 -29.83
CA LYS A 587 23.21 -25.36 -29.66
C LYS A 587 21.87 -25.34 -30.38
N GLU A 588 21.81 -25.77 -31.64
CA GLU A 588 20.54 -25.83 -32.39
C GLU A 588 19.53 -26.78 -31.73
N ARG A 589 19.97 -27.98 -31.35
CA ARG A 589 19.10 -28.96 -30.66
C ARG A 589 18.54 -28.41 -29.34
N LEU A 590 19.39 -27.84 -28.50
CA LEU A 590 18.94 -27.26 -27.23
C LEU A 590 18.04 -26.04 -27.46
N ARG A 591 18.32 -25.21 -28.47
CA ARG A 591 17.48 -24.07 -28.85
C ARG A 591 16.07 -24.51 -29.21
N ASP A 592 15.92 -25.55 -30.01
CA ASP A 592 14.61 -26.04 -30.43
C ASP A 592 13.81 -26.63 -29.27
N ILE A 593 14.47 -27.33 -28.35
CA ILE A 593 13.84 -27.81 -27.12
C ILE A 593 13.42 -26.65 -26.23
N ALA A 594 14.31 -25.69 -25.99
CA ALA A 594 14.02 -24.50 -25.20
C ALA A 594 12.86 -23.69 -25.80
N LYS A 595 12.81 -23.56 -27.13
CA LYS A 595 11.72 -22.87 -27.86
C LYS A 595 10.37 -23.52 -27.60
N ARG A 596 10.28 -24.85 -27.74
CA ARG A 596 9.04 -25.61 -27.48
C ARG A 596 8.61 -25.50 -26.02
N LEU A 597 9.54 -25.65 -25.08
CA LEU A 597 9.27 -25.57 -23.65
C LEU A 597 8.89 -24.14 -23.21
N LEU A 598 9.48 -23.12 -23.81
CA LEU A 598 9.17 -21.72 -23.53
C LEU A 598 7.72 -21.40 -23.92
N ILE A 599 7.28 -21.88 -25.08
CA ILE A 599 5.89 -21.77 -25.54
C ILE A 599 4.93 -22.49 -24.58
N ASP A 600 5.25 -23.73 -24.21
CA ASP A 600 4.44 -24.51 -23.28
C ASP A 600 4.34 -23.86 -21.89
N LEU A 601 5.45 -23.35 -21.35
CA LEU A 601 5.46 -22.61 -20.09
C LEU A 601 4.59 -21.36 -20.14
N GLY A 602 4.68 -20.56 -21.21
CA GLY A 602 3.83 -19.39 -21.41
C GLY A 602 2.34 -19.76 -21.35
N MET A 603 1.92 -20.81 -22.07
CA MET A 603 0.55 -21.31 -22.03
C MET A 603 0.13 -21.80 -20.63
N ARG A 604 1.00 -22.53 -19.92
CA ARG A 604 0.71 -23.03 -18.56
C ARG A 604 0.52 -21.89 -17.57
N PHE A 605 1.40 -20.89 -17.57
CA PHE A 605 1.27 -19.72 -16.69
C PHE A 605 0.00 -18.92 -16.97
N ALA A 606 -0.35 -18.74 -18.26
CA ALA A 606 -1.60 -18.10 -18.66
C ALA A 606 -2.82 -18.88 -18.14
N ARG A 607 -2.88 -20.20 -18.38
CA ARG A 607 -3.97 -21.07 -17.91
C ARG A 607 -4.12 -21.10 -16.39
N ALA A 608 -3.00 -21.23 -15.68
CA ALA A 608 -3.00 -21.30 -14.21
C ALA A 608 -3.47 -19.99 -13.56
N THR A 609 -3.19 -18.84 -14.20
CA THR A 609 -3.50 -17.53 -13.62
C THR A 609 -4.84 -16.98 -14.07
N MET A 610 -5.25 -17.20 -15.33
CA MET A 610 -6.46 -16.62 -15.92
C MET A 610 -7.65 -17.59 -16.05
N GLY A 611 -7.43 -18.89 -15.86
CA GLY A 611 -8.47 -19.91 -15.91
C GLY A 611 -8.87 -20.35 -17.33
N SER A 612 -9.37 -21.58 -17.46
CA SER A 612 -9.69 -22.23 -18.73
C SER A 612 -10.80 -21.53 -19.54
N SER A 613 -11.74 -20.87 -18.85
CA SER A 613 -12.88 -20.16 -19.46
C SER A 613 -12.47 -18.90 -20.21
N MET A 614 -11.35 -18.26 -19.84
CA MET A 614 -10.80 -17.11 -20.56
C MET A 614 -10.00 -17.52 -21.80
N LEU A 615 -9.47 -18.74 -21.84
CA LEU A 615 -8.67 -19.29 -22.94
C LEU A 615 -9.50 -20.13 -23.95
N GLY A 616 -10.75 -20.47 -23.62
CA GLY A 616 -11.65 -21.26 -24.46
C GLY A 616 -12.61 -20.38 -25.26
N GLY A 617 -12.63 -20.56 -26.58
CA GLY A 617 -13.64 -20.00 -27.48
C GLY A 617 -15.03 -20.60 -27.28
N LEU A 618 -15.68 -20.27 -26.16
CA LEU A 618 -17.12 -20.43 -26.00
C LEU A 618 -17.82 -19.21 -26.61
N GLN A 619 -18.82 -19.49 -27.45
CA GLN A 619 -19.61 -18.51 -28.21
C GLN A 619 -19.95 -17.27 -27.40
N GLU A 620 -19.72 -16.12 -28.03
CA GLU A 620 -20.20 -14.82 -27.61
C GLU A 620 -21.71 -14.88 -27.39
N ASN A 621 -22.17 -14.85 -26.13
CA ASN A 621 -23.50 -14.36 -25.86
C ASN A 621 -23.42 -12.84 -25.82
N SER A 622 -23.34 -12.21 -27.00
CA SER A 622 -23.64 -10.80 -27.15
C SER A 622 -25.11 -10.61 -26.77
N THR A 623 -25.37 -10.11 -25.57
CA THR A 623 -26.73 -9.68 -25.22
C THR A 623 -26.98 -8.38 -25.97
N VAL A 624 -27.93 -8.41 -26.90
CA VAL A 624 -28.36 -7.22 -27.64
C VAL A 624 -29.58 -6.63 -26.96
N ARG A 625 -29.61 -5.30 -26.85
CA ARG A 625 -30.77 -4.57 -26.31
C ARG A 625 -31.13 -3.38 -27.19
N PRO A 626 -32.38 -2.89 -27.13
CA PRO A 626 -32.76 -1.65 -27.80
C PRO A 626 -31.86 -0.46 -27.41
N PHE A 627 -31.53 0.35 -28.39
CA PHE A 627 -30.82 1.61 -28.27
C PHE A 627 -31.61 2.57 -27.37
N ARG A 628 -30.90 3.27 -26.50
CA ARG A 628 -31.44 4.30 -25.62
C ARG A 628 -30.71 5.62 -25.88
N ILE A 629 -31.44 6.72 -25.76
CA ILE A 629 -30.87 8.07 -25.88
C ILE A 629 -29.72 8.22 -24.86
N GLY A 630 -28.49 8.35 -25.38
CA GLY A 630 -27.25 8.38 -24.60
C GLY A 630 -26.30 7.21 -24.85
N ASP A 631 -26.74 6.17 -25.55
CA ASP A 631 -25.87 5.11 -26.07
C ASP A 631 -24.98 5.64 -27.21
N ASP A 632 -23.78 5.08 -27.32
CA ASP A 632 -22.85 5.42 -28.39
C ASP A 632 -23.36 4.84 -29.72
N ILE A 633 -23.49 5.69 -30.74
CA ILE A 633 -24.02 5.33 -32.06
C ILE A 633 -23.13 4.26 -32.73
N ASP A 634 -21.83 4.25 -32.39
CA ASP A 634 -20.88 3.26 -32.91
C ASP A 634 -21.11 1.84 -32.37
N LEU A 635 -21.94 1.68 -31.32
CA LEU A 635 -22.27 0.37 -30.73
C LEU A 635 -23.55 -0.25 -31.33
N ILE A 636 -24.19 0.44 -32.28
CA ILE A 636 -25.35 -0.08 -33.01
C ILE A 636 -24.88 -1.23 -33.91
N ASN A 637 -25.39 -2.43 -33.65
CA ASN A 637 -25.19 -3.57 -34.52
C ASN A 637 -26.25 -3.57 -35.61
N LEU A 638 -25.89 -3.05 -36.79
CA LEU A 638 -26.80 -2.93 -37.93
C LEU A 638 -27.28 -4.28 -38.45
N GLU A 639 -26.43 -5.32 -38.40
CA GLU A 639 -26.81 -6.67 -38.87
C GLU A 639 -27.89 -7.27 -37.97
N GLU A 640 -27.66 -7.28 -36.66
CA GLU A 640 -28.64 -7.78 -35.69
C GLU A 640 -29.94 -6.96 -35.70
N THR A 641 -29.81 -5.64 -35.88
CA THR A 641 -30.96 -4.73 -36.03
C THR A 641 -31.81 -5.12 -37.24
N ILE A 642 -31.18 -5.35 -38.39
CA ILE A 642 -31.87 -5.75 -39.63
C ILE A 642 -32.51 -7.12 -39.45
N ASP A 643 -31.79 -8.10 -38.89
CA ASP A 643 -32.30 -9.45 -38.66
C ASP A 643 -33.49 -9.44 -37.70
N SER A 644 -33.43 -8.68 -36.61
CA SER A 644 -34.57 -8.51 -35.69
C SER A 644 -35.78 -7.87 -36.37
N LEU A 645 -35.58 -6.83 -37.19
CA LEU A 645 -36.66 -6.18 -37.94
C LEU A 645 -37.29 -7.13 -38.96
N LEU A 646 -36.48 -7.94 -39.65
CA LEU A 646 -36.94 -8.95 -40.59
C LEU A 646 -37.69 -10.10 -39.88
N VAL A 647 -37.20 -10.56 -38.72
CA VAL A 647 -37.86 -11.57 -37.89
C VAL A 647 -39.20 -11.05 -37.36
N GLN A 648 -39.30 -9.76 -37.05
CA GLN A 648 -40.55 -9.09 -36.69
C GLN A 648 -41.49 -8.86 -37.88
N GLY A 649 -41.11 -9.29 -39.10
CA GLY A 649 -41.92 -9.21 -40.30
C GLY A 649 -41.96 -7.81 -40.94
N ARG A 650 -41.08 -6.89 -40.52
CA ARG A 650 -40.99 -5.56 -41.12
C ARG A 650 -40.19 -5.64 -42.42
N THR A 651 -40.87 -5.41 -43.53
CA THR A 651 -40.27 -5.38 -44.88
C THR A 651 -40.08 -3.97 -45.44
N ASN A 652 -40.56 -2.94 -44.72
CA ASN A 652 -40.44 -1.55 -45.10
C ASN A 652 -39.61 -0.77 -44.07
N PHE A 653 -38.36 -0.43 -44.43
CA PHE A 653 -37.42 0.31 -43.59
C PHE A 653 -37.61 1.84 -43.63
N SER A 654 -38.71 2.34 -44.23
CA SER A 654 -38.96 3.78 -44.33
C SER A 654 -39.38 4.43 -43.01
N ILE A 655 -39.71 3.63 -41.99
CA ILE A 655 -40.10 4.09 -40.65
C ILE A 655 -39.30 3.25 -39.66
N LEU A 656 -38.28 3.88 -39.05
CA LEU A 656 -37.46 3.29 -37.98
C LEU A 656 -37.58 4.19 -36.75
N GLU A 657 -37.87 3.58 -35.61
CA GLU A 657 -37.87 4.23 -34.30
C GLU A 657 -36.51 4.03 -33.61
N GLU A 658 -36.15 4.91 -32.68
CA GLU A 658 -34.86 4.80 -31.97
C GLU A 658 -34.72 3.46 -31.23
N SER A 659 -35.81 2.88 -30.73
CA SER A 659 -35.83 1.56 -30.09
C SER A 659 -35.66 0.38 -31.05
N ASP A 660 -35.75 0.60 -32.36
CA ASP A 660 -35.54 -0.46 -33.36
C ASP A 660 -34.06 -0.82 -33.50
N PHE A 661 -33.15 0.12 -33.20
CA PHE A 661 -31.72 -0.12 -33.24
C PHE A 661 -31.29 -1.01 -32.07
N LEU A 662 -30.60 -2.10 -32.37
CA LEU A 662 -30.01 -2.98 -31.36
C LEU A 662 -28.56 -2.59 -31.09
N VAL A 663 -28.26 -2.41 -29.81
CA VAL A 663 -26.93 -2.11 -29.30
C VAL A 663 -26.40 -3.36 -28.62
N THR A 664 -25.16 -3.73 -28.94
CA THR A 664 -24.48 -4.82 -28.27
C THR A 664 -24.08 -4.39 -26.85
N GLU A 665 -24.63 -5.03 -25.81
CA GLU A 665 -24.06 -4.89 -24.47
C GLU A 665 -22.70 -5.58 -24.45
N THR A 666 -21.64 -4.78 -24.51
CA THR A 666 -20.29 -5.24 -24.21
C THR A 666 -20.20 -5.50 -22.71
N TYR A 667 -20.57 -6.71 -22.30
CA TYR A 667 -20.24 -7.23 -20.98
C TYR A 667 -18.71 -7.27 -20.88
N MET A 668 -18.14 -6.37 -20.07
CA MET A 668 -16.72 -6.24 -19.71
C MET A 668 -15.73 -5.82 -20.83
N GLY A 669 -15.55 -4.51 -20.95
CA GLY A 669 -14.26 -3.83 -21.03
C GLY A 669 -13.19 -4.34 -22.01
N HIS A 670 -13.15 -3.80 -23.23
CA HIS A 670 -11.91 -3.77 -24.01
C HIS A 670 -10.87 -2.90 -23.29
N ARG A 671 -9.84 -3.54 -22.74
CA ARG A 671 -8.70 -2.89 -22.08
C ARG A 671 -7.50 -2.94 -23.02
N ALA A 672 -6.57 -2.02 -22.83
CA ALA A 672 -5.29 -2.01 -23.51
C ALA A 672 -4.15 -2.07 -22.51
N PHE A 673 -3.23 -3.02 -22.72
CA PHE A 673 -2.05 -3.22 -21.90
C PHE A 673 -0.80 -3.05 -22.74
N TYR A 674 0.16 -2.29 -22.21
CA TYR A 674 1.48 -2.16 -22.82
C TYR A 674 2.55 -2.46 -21.78
N TRP A 675 3.36 -3.50 -22.01
CA TRP A 675 4.41 -3.92 -21.10
C TRP A 675 5.77 -3.48 -21.60
N ALA A 676 6.51 -2.75 -20.78
CA ALA A 676 7.91 -2.44 -20.99
C ALA A 676 8.73 -3.13 -19.91
N LEU A 677 9.56 -4.10 -20.32
CA LEU A 677 10.34 -4.95 -19.45
C LEU A 677 11.83 -4.69 -19.62
N ASP A 678 12.50 -4.41 -18.51
CA ASP A 678 13.93 -4.13 -18.46
C ASP A 678 14.77 -5.38 -18.82
N LYS A 679 15.73 -5.20 -19.72
CA LYS A 679 16.77 -6.19 -20.08
C LYS A 679 18.19 -5.60 -19.97
N SER A 680 18.40 -4.64 -19.08
CA SER A 680 19.70 -4.03 -18.80
C SER A 680 20.73 -5.01 -18.22
N GLY A 681 21.94 -4.53 -17.98
CA GLY A 681 23.06 -5.37 -17.54
C GLY A 681 22.80 -6.09 -16.21
N SER A 682 21.96 -5.53 -15.33
CA SER A 682 21.56 -6.16 -14.06
C SER A 682 20.68 -7.41 -14.29
N MET A 683 20.09 -7.54 -15.48
CA MET A 683 19.34 -8.70 -15.94
C MET A 683 20.21 -9.79 -16.56
N ASN A 684 21.54 -9.61 -16.63
CA ASN A 684 22.48 -10.59 -17.19
C ASN A 684 22.72 -11.81 -16.28
N ALA A 685 21.63 -12.51 -15.94
CA ALA A 685 21.63 -13.78 -15.24
C ALA A 685 20.67 -14.75 -15.96
N PRO A 686 21.01 -16.05 -16.10
CA PRO A 686 20.17 -17.01 -16.82
C PRO A 686 18.74 -17.11 -16.26
N GLU A 687 18.59 -16.93 -14.96
CA GLU A 687 17.30 -16.98 -14.26
C GLU A 687 16.43 -15.77 -14.60
N LYS A 688 17.04 -14.57 -14.62
CA LYS A 688 16.32 -13.32 -14.91
C LYS A 688 15.86 -13.25 -16.36
N LEU A 689 16.75 -13.52 -17.33
CA LEU A 689 16.39 -13.55 -18.75
C LEU A 689 15.38 -14.68 -19.05
N GLY A 690 15.55 -15.84 -18.41
CA GLY A 690 14.60 -16.94 -18.55
C GLY A 690 13.20 -16.59 -18.08
N MET A 691 13.06 -16.00 -16.90
CA MET A 691 11.75 -15.56 -16.37
C MET A 691 11.16 -14.39 -17.16
N LEU A 692 11.97 -13.47 -17.67
CA LEU A 692 11.53 -12.41 -18.57
C LEU A 692 10.95 -12.99 -19.87
N ALA A 693 11.64 -13.95 -20.50
CA ALA A 693 11.13 -14.61 -21.70
C ALA A 693 9.81 -15.35 -21.42
N ILE A 694 9.72 -16.08 -20.31
CA ILE A 694 8.49 -16.76 -19.88
C ILE A 694 7.36 -15.75 -19.64
N SER A 695 7.66 -14.59 -19.04
CA SER A 695 6.68 -13.53 -18.77
C SER A 695 6.06 -12.98 -20.05
N VAL A 696 6.89 -12.66 -21.05
CA VAL A 696 6.41 -12.18 -22.35
C VAL A 696 5.51 -13.21 -23.02
N MET A 697 5.92 -14.48 -23.02
CA MET A 697 5.14 -15.57 -23.61
C MET A 697 3.83 -15.80 -22.86
N ALA A 698 3.85 -15.72 -21.53
CA ALA A 698 2.66 -15.83 -20.71
C ALA A 698 1.67 -14.69 -21.02
N GLY A 699 2.15 -13.45 -21.19
CA GLY A 699 1.34 -12.31 -21.62
C GLY A 699 0.69 -12.49 -22.99
N LEU A 700 1.44 -13.01 -23.97
CA LEU A 700 0.90 -13.30 -25.31
C LEU A 700 -0.25 -14.31 -25.31
N TYR A 701 -0.31 -15.21 -24.33
CA TYR A 701 -1.39 -16.18 -24.18
C TYR A 701 -2.50 -15.72 -23.23
N GLY A 702 -2.16 -15.00 -22.16
CA GLY A 702 -3.13 -14.54 -21.17
C GLY A 702 -3.96 -13.35 -21.65
N VAL A 703 -3.34 -12.42 -22.37
CA VAL A 703 -3.93 -11.11 -22.72
C VAL A 703 -4.49 -11.10 -24.16
N GLN A 704 -4.87 -12.27 -24.70
CA GLN A 704 -5.30 -12.40 -26.10
C GLN A 704 -6.61 -11.66 -26.42
N LYS A 705 -7.47 -11.46 -25.42
CA LYS A 705 -8.77 -10.78 -25.56
C LYS A 705 -8.68 -9.25 -25.48
N ASP A 706 -7.55 -8.74 -24.99
CA ASP A 706 -7.30 -7.31 -24.81
C ASP A 706 -6.27 -6.79 -25.84
N ASP A 707 -6.23 -5.49 -26.04
CA ASP A 707 -5.22 -4.86 -26.89
C ASP A 707 -3.86 -4.91 -26.18
N PHE A 708 -2.92 -5.71 -26.71
CA PHE A 708 -1.67 -6.02 -26.01
C PHE A 708 -0.43 -5.69 -26.83
N GLY A 709 0.46 -4.87 -26.25
CA GLY A 709 1.81 -4.60 -26.74
C GLY A 709 2.88 -4.90 -25.69
N VAL A 710 4.08 -5.26 -26.15
CA VAL A 710 5.23 -5.57 -25.28
C VAL A 710 6.55 -5.19 -25.92
N VAL A 711 7.43 -4.59 -25.13
CA VAL A 711 8.80 -4.22 -25.50
C VAL A 711 9.79 -4.65 -24.43
N LEU A 712 11.02 -4.92 -24.86
CA LEU A 712 12.17 -5.11 -23.99
C LEU A 712 13.12 -3.93 -24.13
N PHE A 713 13.58 -3.34 -23.04
CA PHE A 713 14.44 -2.14 -23.13
C PHE A 713 15.71 -2.25 -22.30
N ASP A 714 16.79 -1.65 -22.80
CA ASP A 714 17.99 -1.30 -22.06
C ASP A 714 18.40 0.12 -22.47
N HIS A 715 19.58 0.37 -23.05
CA HIS A 715 19.86 1.61 -23.81
C HIS A 715 19.09 1.71 -25.13
N GLU A 716 18.67 0.58 -25.71
CA GLU A 716 17.84 0.49 -26.91
C GLU A 716 16.52 -0.25 -26.58
N THR A 717 15.41 0.22 -27.15
CA THR A 717 14.10 -0.43 -27.00
C THR A 717 13.84 -1.39 -28.16
N HIS A 718 13.63 -2.66 -27.85
CA HIS A 718 13.31 -3.72 -28.80
C HIS A 718 11.82 -4.06 -28.74
N ILE A 719 11.15 -3.89 -29.88
CA ILE A 719 9.72 -4.14 -30.00
C ILE A 719 9.48 -5.64 -30.19
N VAL A 720 8.72 -6.25 -29.28
CA VAL A 720 8.30 -7.66 -29.40
C VAL A 720 6.94 -7.76 -30.09
N LYS A 721 5.97 -6.94 -29.65
CA LYS A 721 4.64 -6.83 -30.23
C LYS A 721 4.10 -5.41 -30.05
N GLU A 722 3.54 -4.84 -31.11
CA GLU A 722 2.78 -3.59 -31.05
C GLU A 722 1.28 -3.90 -30.89
N ILE A 723 0.53 -2.96 -30.31
CA ILE A 723 -0.93 -3.09 -30.15
C ILE A 723 -1.62 -3.23 -31.51
N ALA A 724 -1.14 -2.49 -32.52
CA ALA A 724 -1.67 -2.56 -33.89
C ALA A 724 -1.54 -3.97 -34.51
N HIS A 725 -0.57 -4.77 -34.06
CA HIS A 725 -0.36 -6.13 -34.55
C HIS A 725 -1.22 -7.13 -33.77
N ARG A 726 -2.47 -7.33 -34.21
CA ARG A 726 -3.41 -8.28 -33.57
C ARG A 726 -2.85 -9.71 -33.50
N ASN A 727 -2.17 -10.15 -34.56
CA ASN A 727 -1.59 -11.49 -34.65
C ASN A 727 -0.07 -11.43 -34.81
N VAL A 728 0.66 -12.25 -34.05
CA VAL A 728 2.12 -12.41 -34.16
C VAL A 728 2.45 -13.91 -34.12
N SER A 729 3.43 -14.36 -34.91
CA SER A 729 3.92 -15.75 -34.81
C SER A 729 4.60 -15.96 -33.46
N VAL A 730 4.00 -16.84 -32.66
CA VAL A 730 4.48 -17.16 -31.32
C VAL A 730 5.82 -17.88 -31.37
N GLU A 731 6.05 -18.69 -32.39
CA GLU A 731 7.32 -19.39 -32.65
C GLU A 731 8.44 -18.42 -32.94
N LYS A 732 8.17 -17.37 -33.74
CA LYS A 732 9.14 -16.31 -34.03
C LYS A 732 9.47 -15.54 -32.76
N VAL A 733 8.47 -15.11 -31.99
CA VAL A 733 8.71 -14.39 -30.73
C VAL A 733 9.51 -15.24 -29.75
N ALA A 734 9.17 -16.52 -29.59
CA ALA A 734 9.95 -17.42 -28.73
C ALA A 734 11.40 -17.55 -29.20
N ALA A 735 11.65 -17.64 -30.52
CA ALA A 735 12.99 -17.69 -31.07
C ALA A 735 13.79 -16.40 -30.82
N ASP A 736 13.15 -15.24 -30.99
CA ASP A 736 13.73 -13.91 -30.76
C ASP A 736 14.05 -13.68 -29.27
N LEU A 737 13.15 -14.09 -28.37
CA LEU A 737 13.35 -14.02 -26.92
C LEU A 737 14.51 -14.89 -26.44
N LEU A 738 14.70 -16.07 -27.03
CA LEU A 738 15.83 -16.96 -26.70
C LEU A 738 17.17 -16.40 -27.17
N ASP A 739 17.18 -15.54 -28.19
CA ASP A 739 18.36 -14.84 -28.67
C ASP A 739 18.62 -13.51 -27.95
N ALA A 740 17.64 -13.01 -27.19
CA ALA A 740 17.74 -11.77 -26.44
C ALA A 740 18.96 -11.78 -25.50
N ARG A 741 19.67 -10.64 -25.47
CA ARG A 741 20.82 -10.41 -24.60
C ARG A 741 20.56 -9.21 -23.72
N ALA A 742 21.07 -9.30 -22.50
CA ALA A 742 21.14 -8.15 -21.63
C ALA A 742 22.15 -7.14 -22.19
N GLY A 743 21.74 -5.89 -22.38
CA GLY A 743 22.61 -4.81 -22.87
C GLY A 743 23.15 -3.93 -21.74
N GLY A 744 23.96 -2.94 -22.09
CA GLY A 744 24.47 -1.95 -21.14
C GLY A 744 23.54 -0.76 -20.99
N GLY A 745 23.42 -0.20 -19.78
CA GLY A 745 22.55 0.94 -19.48
C GLY A 745 21.07 0.58 -19.31
N THR A 746 20.28 1.56 -18.85
CA THR A 746 18.85 1.42 -18.59
C THR A 746 18.15 2.74 -18.99
N GLY A 747 17.68 2.82 -20.23
CA GLY A 747 16.97 3.97 -20.80
C GLY A 747 15.48 3.68 -20.98
N GLY A 748 14.64 4.35 -20.20
CA GLY A 748 13.19 4.11 -20.20
C GLY A 748 12.42 4.96 -21.22
N ALA A 749 12.97 6.08 -21.70
CA ALA A 749 12.20 7.12 -22.38
C ALA A 749 11.59 6.62 -23.70
N ASP A 750 12.35 5.84 -24.48
CA ASP A 750 11.86 5.29 -25.75
C ASP A 750 10.73 4.28 -25.56
N SER A 751 10.79 3.46 -24.51
CA SER A 751 9.71 2.55 -24.16
C SER A 751 8.42 3.30 -23.79
N ILE A 752 8.53 4.43 -23.08
CA ILE A 752 7.40 5.29 -22.71
C ILE A 752 6.85 6.00 -23.95
N ARG A 753 7.71 6.49 -24.85
CA ARG A 753 7.28 7.08 -26.14
C ARG A 753 6.50 6.08 -26.99
N LEU A 754 7.01 4.86 -27.10
CA LEU A 754 6.36 3.79 -27.85
C LEU A 754 5.02 3.39 -27.23
N ALA A 755 4.94 3.33 -25.89
CA ALA A 755 3.68 3.08 -25.19
C ALA A 755 2.64 4.16 -25.50
N LEU A 756 3.01 5.45 -25.38
CA LEU A 756 2.12 6.58 -25.69
C LEU A 756 1.57 6.48 -27.12
N ARG A 757 2.44 6.19 -28.10
CA ARG A 757 2.04 5.99 -29.50
C ARG A 757 1.13 4.78 -29.68
N ASN A 758 1.47 3.63 -29.11
CA ASN A 758 0.67 2.41 -29.24
C ASN A 758 -0.72 2.57 -28.60
N PHE A 759 -0.85 3.40 -27.57
CA PHE A 759 -2.14 3.71 -26.97
C PHE A 759 -3.03 4.62 -27.83
N GLU A 760 -2.49 5.27 -28.87
CA GLU A 760 -3.28 6.01 -29.87
C GLU A 760 -3.98 5.05 -30.84
N ASP A 761 -3.40 3.87 -31.08
CA ASP A 761 -3.92 2.86 -32.01
C ASP A 761 -5.05 1.99 -31.41
N THR A 762 -5.44 2.23 -30.16
CA THR A 762 -6.50 1.48 -29.44
C THR A 762 -7.68 2.37 -29.04
N LYS A 763 -8.88 1.80 -29.22
CA LYS A 763 -10.16 2.37 -28.76
C LYS A 763 -10.52 1.95 -27.32
N ALA A 764 -9.65 1.20 -26.63
CA ALA A 764 -9.89 0.74 -25.27
C ALA A 764 -10.13 1.92 -24.31
N LYS A 765 -11.18 1.79 -23.48
CA LYS A 765 -11.54 2.80 -22.46
C LYS A 765 -10.53 2.81 -21.31
N GLU A 766 -9.98 1.64 -20.99
CA GLU A 766 -8.97 1.48 -19.95
C GLU A 766 -7.60 1.19 -20.57
N LYS A 767 -6.62 2.04 -20.26
CA LYS A 767 -5.26 1.94 -20.79
C LYS A 767 -4.29 1.78 -19.63
N VAL A 768 -3.47 0.73 -19.64
CA VAL A 768 -2.55 0.40 -18.55
C VAL A 768 -1.15 0.16 -19.09
N PHE A 769 -0.21 1.01 -18.69
CA PHE A 769 1.21 0.87 -18.98
C PHE A 769 1.89 0.19 -17.79
N ILE A 770 2.53 -0.95 -18.02
CA ILE A 770 3.31 -1.64 -17.00
C ILE A 770 4.80 -1.49 -17.32
N PHE A 771 5.55 -0.98 -16.36
CA PHE A 771 6.97 -0.65 -16.49
C PHE A 771 7.76 -1.41 -15.43
N SER A 772 8.53 -2.42 -15.84
CA SER A 772 9.26 -3.30 -14.92
C SER A 772 10.76 -3.04 -15.00
N THR A 773 11.36 -2.47 -13.94
CA THR A 773 12.78 -2.11 -13.86
C THR A 773 13.24 -1.91 -12.41
N ASP A 774 14.55 -1.91 -12.17
CA ASP A 774 15.16 -1.51 -10.88
C ASP A 774 15.24 0.02 -10.68
N MET A 775 14.73 0.80 -11.64
CA MET A 775 14.61 2.26 -11.59
C MET A 775 15.93 3.04 -11.58
N TYR A 776 17.07 2.40 -11.86
CA TYR A 776 18.34 3.09 -12.11
C TYR A 776 18.43 3.61 -13.55
N LEU A 777 17.48 4.49 -13.91
CA LEU A 777 17.35 5.00 -15.28
C LEU A 777 18.39 6.07 -15.63
N SER A 778 19.07 5.92 -16.76
CA SER A 778 20.01 6.94 -17.27
C SER A 778 19.29 8.20 -17.79
N ASP A 779 18.01 8.10 -18.11
CA ASP A 779 17.17 9.14 -18.71
C ASP A 779 15.92 9.46 -17.85
N GLN A 780 16.04 9.34 -16.53
CA GLN A 780 14.96 9.53 -15.56
C GLN A 780 14.14 10.82 -15.78
N ALA A 781 14.80 11.96 -16.00
CA ALA A 781 14.12 13.25 -16.17
C ALA A 781 13.23 13.29 -17.43
N GLU A 782 13.67 12.63 -18.51
CA GLU A 782 12.88 12.52 -19.74
C GLU A 782 11.71 11.54 -19.56
N CYS A 783 11.94 10.44 -18.84
CA CYS A 783 10.88 9.51 -18.46
C CYS A 783 9.77 10.21 -17.65
N GLU A 784 10.14 11.04 -16.68
CA GLU A 784 9.20 11.84 -15.88
C GLU A 784 8.39 12.82 -16.74
N ARG A 785 9.03 13.50 -17.69
CA ARG A 785 8.38 14.42 -18.63
C ARG A 785 7.38 13.70 -19.55
N LEU A 786 7.73 12.51 -20.03
CA LEU A 786 6.84 11.70 -20.86
C LEU A 786 5.70 11.09 -20.05
N ALA A 787 5.97 10.65 -18.82
CA ALA A 787 4.98 10.13 -17.88
C ALA A 787 3.87 11.17 -17.56
N GLU A 788 4.18 12.48 -17.51
CA GLU A 788 3.16 13.53 -17.35
C GLU A 788 2.11 13.51 -18.48
N ARG A 789 2.47 13.07 -19.69
CA ARG A 789 1.55 12.96 -20.83
C ARG A 789 0.56 11.81 -20.70
N MET A 790 0.81 10.84 -19.82
CA MET A 790 -0.10 9.70 -19.59
C MET A 790 -1.40 10.13 -18.91
N LYS A 791 -1.34 11.13 -18.01
CA LYS A 791 -2.49 11.64 -17.25
C LYS A 791 -3.65 12.13 -18.12
N PRO A 792 -3.46 13.06 -19.08
CA PRO A 792 -4.54 13.52 -19.94
C PRO A 792 -5.09 12.43 -20.87
N LEU A 793 -4.30 11.38 -21.14
CA LEU A 793 -4.70 10.25 -21.98
C LEU A 793 -5.38 9.11 -21.19
N ASN A 794 -5.62 9.30 -19.89
CA ASN A 794 -6.18 8.29 -18.99
C ASN A 794 -5.40 6.95 -19.00
N ILE A 795 -4.08 7.02 -19.17
CA ILE A 795 -3.19 5.85 -19.11
C ILE A 795 -2.72 5.70 -17.66
N ARG A 796 -3.06 4.56 -17.03
CA ARG A 796 -2.57 4.20 -15.69
C ARG A 796 -1.20 3.56 -15.79
N MET A 797 -0.22 4.10 -15.08
CA MET A 797 1.13 3.52 -15.03
C MET A 797 1.29 2.62 -13.79
N ILE A 798 1.82 1.42 -13.98
CA ILE A 798 2.19 0.51 -12.90
C ILE A 798 3.68 0.26 -13.01
N ILE A 799 4.43 0.62 -11.98
CA ILE A 799 5.87 0.41 -11.92
C ILE A 799 6.13 -0.84 -11.07
N LEU A 800 6.73 -1.86 -11.69
CA LEU A 800 7.13 -3.10 -11.02
C LEU A 800 8.61 -3.02 -10.67
N VAL A 801 8.91 -3.12 -9.37
CA VAL A 801 10.28 -3.02 -8.84
C VAL A 801 10.63 -4.23 -7.96
N PRO A 802 11.89 -4.68 -7.95
CA PRO A 802 12.34 -5.70 -7.00
C PRO A 802 12.37 -5.15 -5.58
N LYS A 803 11.76 -5.85 -4.61
CA LYS A 803 11.53 -5.36 -3.23
C LYS A 803 12.78 -4.81 -2.52
N ASN A 804 13.94 -5.45 -2.75
CA ASN A 804 15.17 -5.18 -1.99
C ASN A 804 16.25 -4.42 -2.78
N SER A 805 16.03 -4.09 -4.06
CA SER A 805 17.12 -3.59 -4.93
C SER A 805 16.63 -2.66 -6.04
N TYR A 806 16.10 -1.50 -5.69
CA TYR A 806 15.66 -0.48 -6.65
C TYR A 806 15.83 0.95 -6.11
N ASP A 807 15.87 1.93 -7.02
CA ASP A 807 15.81 3.35 -6.65
C ASP A 807 14.37 3.77 -6.30
N ARG A 808 14.09 3.77 -4.99
CA ARG A 808 12.76 4.15 -4.46
C ARG A 808 12.38 5.59 -4.78
N GLN A 809 13.34 6.51 -4.75
CA GLN A 809 13.05 7.92 -4.98
C GLN A 809 12.71 8.16 -6.45
N ALA A 810 13.44 7.52 -7.37
CA ALA A 810 13.14 7.58 -8.80
C ALA A 810 11.78 6.94 -9.13
N ALA A 811 11.45 5.80 -8.50
CA ALA A 811 10.17 5.12 -8.66
C ALA A 811 8.98 5.99 -8.23
N GLU A 812 9.04 6.53 -7.01
CA GLU A 812 7.97 7.37 -6.44
C GLU A 812 7.79 8.67 -7.23
N LYS A 813 8.90 9.30 -7.69
CA LYS A 813 8.85 10.47 -8.57
C LYS A 813 8.14 10.14 -9.88
N LEU A 814 8.54 9.07 -10.57
CA LEU A 814 7.95 8.69 -11.85
C LEU A 814 6.45 8.35 -11.71
N ALA A 815 6.07 7.59 -10.67
CA ALA A 815 4.68 7.27 -10.37
C ALA A 815 3.84 8.53 -10.08
N GLY A 816 4.37 9.48 -9.29
CA GLY A 816 3.72 10.75 -9.00
C GLY A 816 3.44 11.58 -10.27
N LYS A 817 4.31 11.46 -11.29
CA LYS A 817 4.15 12.13 -12.59
C LYS A 817 3.07 11.50 -13.48
N SER A 818 2.82 10.20 -13.41
CA SER A 818 1.88 9.45 -14.28
C SER A 818 0.52 9.04 -13.66
N HIS A 819 0.16 9.51 -12.45
CA HIS A 819 -0.96 8.91 -11.68
C HIS A 819 -0.76 7.39 -11.48
N GLY A 820 0.51 6.98 -11.40
CA GLY A 820 0.88 5.58 -11.32
C GLY A 820 1.02 5.08 -9.89
N VAL A 821 1.21 3.77 -9.77
CA VAL A 821 1.51 3.07 -8.52
C VAL A 821 2.81 2.28 -8.66
N VAL A 822 3.56 2.17 -7.56
CA VAL A 822 4.74 1.31 -7.46
C VAL A 822 4.33 0.04 -6.73
N LEU A 823 4.65 -1.12 -7.31
CA LEU A 823 4.40 -2.42 -6.72
C LEU A 823 5.70 -3.21 -6.66
N ASP A 824 5.89 -3.92 -5.56
CA ASP A 824 7.05 -4.77 -5.32
C ASP A 824 6.84 -6.20 -5.85
N ILE A 825 7.96 -6.80 -6.23
CA ILE A 825 8.10 -8.22 -6.54
C ILE A 825 9.14 -8.79 -5.58
N GLU A 826 8.78 -9.87 -4.87
CA GLU A 826 9.68 -10.48 -3.88
C GLU A 826 10.81 -11.26 -4.54
N SER A 827 10.50 -11.95 -5.64
CA SER A 827 11.48 -12.72 -6.43
C SER A 827 11.18 -12.68 -7.92
N ILE A 828 12.20 -12.79 -8.77
CA ILE A 828 12.04 -12.73 -10.23
C ILE A 828 11.15 -13.86 -10.78
N GLU A 829 11.06 -14.99 -10.09
CA GLU A 829 10.17 -16.12 -10.38
C GLU A 829 8.69 -15.74 -10.32
N GLU A 830 8.33 -14.69 -9.57
CA GLU A 830 6.95 -14.23 -9.45
C GLU A 830 6.52 -13.32 -10.61
N LEU A 831 7.47 -12.79 -11.38
CA LEU A 831 7.21 -11.81 -12.45
C LEU A 831 6.12 -12.25 -13.44
N PRO A 832 6.13 -13.49 -14.00
CA PRO A 832 5.08 -13.91 -14.93
C PRO A 832 3.68 -13.88 -14.31
N ALA A 833 3.55 -14.40 -13.09
CA ALA A 833 2.27 -14.48 -12.40
C ALA A 833 1.79 -13.10 -11.94
N LYS A 834 2.70 -12.22 -11.49
CA LYS A 834 2.37 -10.84 -11.08
C LYS A 834 1.88 -10.03 -12.27
N LEU A 835 2.58 -10.08 -13.41
CA LEU A 835 2.15 -9.42 -14.64
C LEU A 835 0.77 -9.88 -15.10
N LEU A 836 0.53 -11.19 -15.13
CA LEU A 836 -0.78 -11.74 -15.51
C LEU A 836 -1.90 -11.37 -14.53
N ARG A 837 -1.63 -11.36 -13.22
CA ARG A 837 -2.63 -10.92 -12.22
C ARG A 837 -3.00 -9.46 -12.41
N LEU A 838 -2.04 -8.60 -12.75
CA LEU A 838 -2.30 -7.19 -13.03
C LEU A 838 -3.15 -6.98 -14.29
N THR A 839 -3.11 -7.93 -15.22
CA THR A 839 -3.96 -7.92 -16.42
C THR A 839 -5.26 -8.73 -16.28
N ASN A 840 -5.46 -9.42 -15.16
CA ASN A 840 -6.67 -10.20 -14.85
C ASN A 840 -7.73 -9.43 -14.04
N TYR A 841 -7.60 -8.10 -13.93
CA TYR A 841 -8.43 -7.26 -13.07
C TYR A 841 -9.83 -6.97 -13.58
#